data_AF-A0A2Z6RLF0-F1
#
_entry.id   AF-A0A2Z6RLF0-F1
#
_cell.length_a   1.000
_cell.length_b   1.000
_cell.length_c   1.000
_cell.angle_alpha   90.00
_cell.angle_beta   90.00
_cell.angle_gamma   90.00
#
_symmetry.space_group_name_H-M   'P 1'
#
loop_
_entity.id
_entity.type
_entity.pdbx_description
1 polymer ?
#
loop_
_entity_poly.entity_id
_entity_poly.type
_entity_poly.pdbx_seq_one_letter_code
_entity_poly.pdbx_strand_id
1 'polypeptide(L)'
;MSSSKNYDRKCKKCDEQYANDLNAEYEWCKQCQTKCLEEFTSGNEKIDDLIQEMRSKVKDPNDILFGWISYDQFDDIEEIGNDNSSTIYSAIWRDGPLYYSYFNKELIRVSNKRVALKRLHNKSQNVINKFLNEVKTYSTNFLNDALKIYGISQYPHTKDYIMVLHNEYFEKCCNKCGKLYTNTEYKWCNSCHINYLKENFTNSISGNEEIDDYISGNEETDDYISIYDKIDNYIQEMQLKINNPCTLVFEWIPYDQFNDINEIGKGGFATIYLAIWNDGPLHYEYMVGWTREPNKKVTLKCLDNINEFLNEVKTYSIDYYDNNSKIYGISQNPNTKDYIMVLQNEYCEKCVKCGIKYVDTLYNWCNLCQINDLKNNFSNWTSKDEILDNFIQEIQLNINNLSDITFEWIPFNQFNDIKEVSKNDFFTIHLAIWKDGPLSYSYVKKGLTRLSDKEVVLKSYYNSQVINNEFLDEIKKYSNNYLNNVIKIYGITKNPDTENYIMVFPSGQCEKCGKQYIDDLNAKYEWCKPCQRNFFKENFTKWTSGNENINNLIRETQLKIHNPNDIVFEWIPYNQFNNIKEIGTGGVSMVFSAVWKDGPLYYNYGWSRKFNKKVALKRYYKSEDSINTLLNEIKAHFVINSRFFINLYGISQDLVTKDYIMVLDYAEYGNLANWVKKNYEKFSWSQKLKVLLYIIQGLKEIHQKQMIHCCFNTGTILVSENKLNDFNVFISGMGLCKEVGNVNNRTEEIYGVTSYLAPEVLNERYYTQAADIYSFGMIMYFVATGKQPFDDDQIYGGLLVLRVCNGIRPEINEPEAPKCYIDLMIKCWDQNPDNRPNANKIEELINLFNSPEKSEEIKNQFEKAEEYRKLNLEKSTQTIDASPTPSLSSLPSLPTEYDSDDSMKIDFTQLKLSDKED
;
A
#
# COMPACT_ATOMS: atom_id res chain seq x y z
N MET A 1 -38.07 27.00 13.28
CA MET A 1 -38.50 26.31 14.53
C MET A 1 -37.24 26.09 15.36
N SER A 2 -37.27 26.45 16.65
CA SER A 2 -36.12 26.40 17.57
C SER A 2 -35.47 25.01 17.60
N SER A 3 -34.19 24.90 17.20
CA SER A 3 -33.40 23.70 17.46
C SER A 3 -33.10 23.63 18.96
N SER A 4 -33.89 22.84 19.69
CA SER A 4 -33.49 22.41 21.02
C SER A 4 -32.24 21.54 20.86
N LYS A 5 -31.10 21.96 21.43
CA LYS A 5 -29.89 21.15 21.47
C LYS A 5 -30.21 19.82 22.17
N ASN A 6 -29.86 18.69 21.56
CA ASN A 6 -30.31 17.37 22.02
C ASN A 6 -29.71 16.94 23.37
N TYR A 7 -28.62 17.57 23.84
CA TYR A 7 -28.06 17.32 25.16
C TYR A 7 -28.93 17.73 26.35
N ASP A 8 -30.01 18.52 26.17
CA ASP A 8 -31.00 18.76 27.24
C ASP A 8 -31.86 17.50 27.53
N ARG A 9 -31.74 16.46 26.70
CA ARG A 9 -32.36 15.16 26.95
C ARG A 9 -31.60 14.39 28.02
N LYS A 10 -32.36 13.78 28.91
CA LYS A 10 -31.87 12.87 29.94
C LYS A 10 -31.96 11.42 29.47
N CYS A 11 -31.04 10.59 29.94
CA CYS A 11 -31.07 9.17 29.70
C CYS A 11 -32.35 8.56 30.28
N LYS A 12 -33.14 7.89 29.44
CA LYS A 12 -34.42 7.26 29.85
C LYS A 12 -34.27 6.21 30.95
N LYS A 13 -33.06 5.66 31.16
CA LYS A 13 -32.77 4.59 32.13
C LYS A 13 -32.29 5.10 33.49
N CYS A 14 -31.58 6.23 33.56
CA CYS A 14 -31.00 6.74 34.81
C CYS A 14 -31.24 8.23 35.07
N ASP A 15 -31.99 8.91 34.21
CA ASP A 15 -32.36 10.34 34.28
C ASP A 15 -31.18 11.33 34.31
N GLU A 16 -29.97 10.86 33.99
CA GLU A 16 -28.76 11.67 33.87
C GLU A 16 -28.66 12.34 32.50
N GLN A 17 -28.09 13.54 32.45
CA GLN A 17 -27.89 14.26 31.20
C GLN A 17 -26.84 13.58 30.31
N TYR A 18 -27.09 13.50 29.00
CA TYR A 18 -26.10 12.95 28.06
C TYR A 18 -24.87 13.87 27.95
N ALA A 19 -23.67 13.27 27.92
CA ALA A 19 -22.42 14.03 27.96
C ALA A 19 -22.11 14.83 26.68
N ASN A 20 -22.75 14.49 25.55
CA ASN A 20 -22.68 15.22 24.28
C ASN A 20 -23.87 14.82 23.38
N ASP A 21 -24.06 15.54 22.27
CA ASP A 21 -25.19 15.32 21.36
C ASP A 21 -25.15 13.93 20.68
N LEU A 22 -23.97 13.39 20.37
CA LEU A 22 -23.82 12.01 19.86
C LEU A 22 -24.36 10.98 20.86
N ASN A 23 -24.01 11.09 22.14
CA ASN A 23 -24.47 10.18 23.18
C ASN A 23 -26.00 10.26 23.34
N ALA A 24 -26.57 11.45 23.20
CA ALA A 24 -28.03 11.67 23.24
C ALA A 24 -28.74 11.06 22.02
N GLU A 25 -28.17 11.18 20.83
CA GLU A 25 -28.71 10.63 19.58
C GLU A 25 -28.77 9.09 19.61
N TYR A 26 -27.69 8.46 20.06
CA TYR A 26 -27.57 7.00 20.17
C TYR A 26 -28.16 6.44 21.46
N GLU A 27 -28.77 7.28 22.31
CA GLU A 27 -29.28 6.96 23.64
C GLU A 27 -28.26 6.28 24.57
N TRP A 28 -26.96 6.42 24.28
CA TRP A 28 -25.88 5.80 25.02
C TRP A 28 -25.54 6.58 26.29
N CYS A 29 -25.63 5.92 27.43
CA CYS A 29 -25.27 6.51 28.72
C CYS A 29 -24.15 5.70 29.36
N LYS A 30 -23.01 6.35 29.58
CA LYS A 30 -21.84 5.76 30.27
C LYS A 30 -22.23 5.13 31.61
N GLN A 31 -23.01 5.85 32.44
CA GLN A 31 -23.45 5.32 33.74
C GLN A 31 -24.30 4.05 33.60
N CYS A 32 -25.23 4.02 32.64
CA CYS A 32 -26.04 2.83 32.37
C CYS A 32 -25.18 1.67 31.87
N GLN A 33 -24.19 1.95 31.02
CA GLN A 33 -23.30 0.93 30.50
C GLN A 33 -22.40 0.32 31.60
N THR A 34 -21.88 1.14 32.50
CA THR A 34 -21.06 0.65 33.63
C THR A 34 -21.87 -0.08 34.69
N LYS A 35 -23.17 0.24 34.85
CA LYS A 35 -24.10 -0.40 35.80
C LYS A 35 -24.57 -1.79 35.37
N CYS A 36 -24.59 -2.11 34.08
CA CYS A 36 -25.08 -3.40 33.57
C CYS A 36 -24.24 -4.63 33.99
N LEU A 37 -23.13 -4.45 34.69
CA LEU A 37 -22.27 -5.52 35.20
C LEU A 37 -22.12 -5.48 36.73
N GLU A 38 -22.99 -4.75 37.46
CA GLU A 38 -22.92 -4.60 38.92
C GLU A 38 -23.21 -5.89 39.72
N GLU A 39 -23.61 -6.98 39.07
CA GLU A 39 -24.03 -8.21 39.76
C GLU A 39 -22.90 -9.24 39.98
N PHE A 40 -21.68 -9.02 39.48
CA PHE A 40 -20.59 -10.01 39.58
C PHE A 40 -19.34 -9.43 40.27
N THR A 41 -19.21 -9.69 41.57
CA THR A 41 -17.99 -9.43 42.34
C THR A 41 -17.06 -10.64 42.30
N SER A 42 -15.76 -10.41 42.20
CA SER A 42 -14.74 -11.47 42.31
C SER A 42 -14.64 -12.04 43.73
N GLY A 43 -15.18 -11.35 44.73
CA GLY A 43 -15.01 -11.67 46.15
C GLY A 43 -13.64 -11.25 46.69
N ASN A 44 -12.86 -10.50 45.92
CA ASN A 44 -11.57 -9.94 46.32
C ASN A 44 -11.57 -8.41 46.09
N GLU A 45 -11.50 -7.65 47.18
CA GLU A 45 -11.56 -6.18 47.17
C GLU A 45 -10.60 -5.54 46.17
N LYS A 46 -9.35 -6.02 46.08
CA LYS A 46 -8.35 -5.46 45.17
C LYS A 46 -8.65 -5.71 43.68
N ILE A 47 -9.28 -6.85 43.37
CA ILE A 47 -9.68 -7.18 42.00
C ILE A 47 -10.93 -6.37 41.63
N ASP A 48 -11.86 -6.26 42.55
CA ASP A 48 -13.09 -5.49 42.38
C ASP A 48 -12.77 -4.00 42.20
N ASP A 49 -11.83 -3.45 42.98
CA ASP A 49 -11.30 -2.09 42.83
C ASP A 49 -10.68 -1.89 41.43
N LEU A 50 -9.88 -2.83 40.95
CA LEU A 50 -9.28 -2.76 39.62
C LEU A 50 -10.35 -2.81 38.52
N ILE A 51 -11.37 -3.65 38.67
CA ILE A 51 -12.49 -3.72 37.71
C ILE A 51 -13.19 -2.36 37.64
N GLN A 52 -13.45 -1.72 38.78
CA GLN A 52 -14.05 -0.38 38.82
C GLN A 52 -13.13 0.68 38.21
N GLU A 53 -11.83 0.63 38.53
CA GLU A 53 -10.82 1.52 37.94
C GLU A 53 -10.83 1.42 36.41
N MET A 54 -10.82 0.19 35.86
CA MET A 54 -10.80 -0.05 34.41
C MET A 54 -12.11 0.34 33.73
N ARG A 55 -13.26 0.14 34.39
CA ARG A 55 -14.57 0.60 33.89
C ARG A 55 -14.69 2.13 33.85
N SER A 56 -14.10 2.82 34.82
CA SER A 56 -14.12 4.29 34.87
C SER A 56 -13.45 4.92 33.63
N LYS A 57 -12.52 4.19 33.00
CA LYS A 57 -11.76 4.61 31.81
C LYS A 57 -12.54 4.50 30.50
N VAL A 58 -13.72 3.88 30.49
CA VAL A 58 -14.61 3.83 29.32
C VAL A 58 -15.02 5.24 28.92
N LYS A 59 -14.77 5.62 27.67
CA LYS A 59 -15.10 6.92 27.09
C LYS A 59 -15.98 6.80 25.85
N ASP A 60 -15.91 5.66 25.17
CA ASP A 60 -16.62 5.39 23.92
C ASP A 60 -17.55 4.17 24.05
N PRO A 61 -18.68 4.10 23.34
CA PRO A 61 -19.58 2.95 23.39
C PRO A 61 -18.94 1.64 22.89
N ASN A 62 -17.87 1.73 22.07
CA ASN A 62 -17.12 0.57 21.56
C ASN A 62 -16.01 0.10 22.51
N ASP A 63 -15.70 0.85 23.57
CA ASP A 63 -14.70 0.43 24.56
C ASP A 63 -15.15 -0.87 25.24
N ILE A 64 -14.17 -1.71 25.54
CA ILE A 64 -14.40 -3.00 26.18
C ILE A 64 -14.85 -2.78 27.63
N LEU A 65 -15.99 -3.38 27.97
CA LEU A 65 -16.47 -3.43 29.33
C LEU A 65 -15.73 -4.50 30.12
N PHE A 66 -14.63 -4.07 30.73
CA PHE A 66 -13.82 -4.92 31.59
C PHE A 66 -14.61 -5.41 32.81
N GLY A 67 -14.55 -6.72 33.07
CA GLY A 67 -15.32 -7.32 34.16
C GLY A 67 -14.80 -8.66 34.66
N TRP A 68 -15.44 -9.15 35.71
CA TRP A 68 -15.27 -10.51 36.18
C TRP A 68 -16.00 -11.48 35.25
N ILE A 69 -15.32 -12.55 34.86
CA ILE A 69 -15.85 -13.58 33.96
C ILE A 69 -15.76 -14.92 34.68
N SER A 70 -16.90 -15.58 34.86
CA SER A 70 -16.95 -16.88 35.54
C SER A 70 -16.25 -17.95 34.69
N TYR A 71 -15.41 -18.77 35.33
CA TYR A 71 -14.55 -19.72 34.62
C TYR A 71 -15.33 -20.81 33.89
N ASP A 72 -16.51 -21.17 34.39
CA ASP A 72 -17.40 -22.15 33.76
C ASP A 72 -17.94 -21.70 32.40
N GLN A 73 -17.74 -20.44 32.00
CA GLN A 73 -18.11 -19.91 30.68
C GLN A 73 -17.11 -20.23 29.56
N PHE A 74 -15.99 -20.88 29.86
CA PHE A 74 -14.97 -21.23 28.89
C PHE A 74 -15.07 -22.70 28.47
N ASP A 75 -15.31 -22.92 27.19
CA ASP A 75 -15.27 -24.24 26.54
C ASP A 75 -13.98 -24.39 25.71
N ASP A 76 -13.67 -25.62 25.28
CA ASP A 76 -12.55 -25.94 24.39
C ASP A 76 -11.21 -25.33 24.83
N ILE A 77 -10.87 -25.51 26.12
CA ILE A 77 -9.65 -24.96 26.71
C ILE A 77 -8.44 -25.81 26.29
N GLU A 78 -7.56 -25.22 25.47
CA GLU A 78 -6.34 -25.86 24.95
C GLU A 78 -5.09 -25.08 25.37
N GLU A 79 -4.08 -25.76 25.92
CA GLU A 79 -2.78 -25.13 26.21
C GLU A 79 -2.01 -24.90 24.90
N ILE A 80 -1.60 -23.65 24.64
CA ILE A 80 -0.91 -23.27 23.41
C ILE A 80 0.50 -22.72 23.66
N GLY A 81 0.85 -22.49 24.92
CA GLY A 81 2.07 -21.81 25.30
C GLY A 81 2.36 -21.92 26.78
N ASN A 82 3.61 -22.22 27.12
CA ASN A 82 4.05 -22.37 28.50
C ASN A 82 5.51 -21.93 28.60
N ASP A 83 5.78 -20.94 29.44
CA ASP A 83 7.14 -20.50 29.76
C ASP A 83 7.37 -20.47 31.27
N ASN A 84 8.57 -20.08 31.70
CA ASN A 84 8.90 -20.04 33.14
C ASN A 84 8.04 -19.04 33.96
N SER A 85 7.22 -18.21 33.32
CA SER A 85 6.49 -17.10 33.93
C SER A 85 4.97 -17.14 33.76
N SER A 86 4.44 -17.80 32.73
CA SER A 86 3.00 -17.93 32.48
C SER A 86 2.63 -19.12 31.57
N THR A 87 1.41 -19.63 31.76
CA THR A 87 0.74 -20.52 30.81
C THR A 87 -0.32 -19.75 30.03
N ILE A 88 -0.46 -20.05 28.74
CA ILE A 88 -1.44 -19.47 27.84
C ILE A 88 -2.32 -20.58 27.30
N TYR A 89 -3.64 -20.39 27.41
CA TYR A 89 -4.64 -21.26 26.83
C TYR A 89 -5.43 -20.53 25.74
N SER A 90 -5.88 -21.25 24.73
CA SER A 90 -6.97 -20.84 23.83
C SER A 90 -8.28 -21.39 24.40
N ALA A 91 -9.35 -20.61 24.38
CA ALA A 91 -10.68 -21.06 24.81
C ALA A 91 -11.80 -20.37 24.02
N ILE A 92 -13.00 -20.95 24.04
CA ILE A 92 -14.23 -20.33 23.54
C ILE A 92 -15.02 -19.78 24.72
N TRP A 93 -15.25 -18.46 24.75
CA TRP A 93 -16.10 -17.81 25.74
C TRP A 93 -17.57 -17.87 25.29
N ARG A 94 -18.39 -18.70 25.94
CA ARG A 94 -19.80 -18.96 25.57
C ARG A 94 -20.64 -17.70 25.51
N ASP A 95 -20.67 -16.94 26.60
CA ASP A 95 -21.48 -15.71 26.67
C ASP A 95 -20.84 -14.58 25.86
N GLY A 96 -19.51 -14.57 25.81
CA GLY A 96 -18.75 -13.58 25.07
C GLY A 96 -18.86 -12.16 25.63
N PRO A 97 -18.17 -11.19 25.00
CA PRO A 97 -18.07 -9.83 25.52
C PRO A 97 -19.37 -9.05 25.28
N LEU A 98 -19.62 -8.10 26.18
CA LEU A 98 -20.76 -7.19 26.11
C LEU A 98 -20.36 -5.91 25.38
N TYR A 99 -21.12 -5.53 24.36
CA TYR A 99 -20.87 -4.31 23.57
C TYR A 99 -22.16 -3.52 23.37
N TYR A 100 -22.03 -2.20 23.22
CA TYR A 100 -23.18 -1.37 22.90
C TYR A 100 -23.52 -1.47 21.41
N SER A 101 -24.73 -1.96 21.10
CA SER A 101 -25.27 -1.97 19.74
C SER A 101 -25.91 -0.63 19.46
N TYR A 102 -25.29 0.18 18.60
CA TYR A 102 -25.88 1.42 18.11
C TYR A 102 -27.21 1.19 17.36
N PHE A 103 -27.37 0.02 16.74
CA PHE A 103 -28.57 -0.35 15.99
C PHE A 103 -29.75 -0.66 16.92
N ASN A 104 -29.52 -1.44 17.98
CA ASN A 104 -30.57 -1.80 18.94
C ASN A 104 -30.71 -0.78 20.09
N LYS A 105 -29.78 0.19 20.20
CA LYS A 105 -29.64 1.13 21.33
C LYS A 105 -29.59 0.42 22.69
N GLU A 106 -28.96 -0.76 22.72
CA GLU A 106 -28.86 -1.60 23.90
C GLU A 106 -27.52 -2.36 23.93
N LEU A 107 -27.20 -2.93 25.09
CA LEU A 107 -26.02 -3.79 25.24
C LEU A 107 -26.35 -5.20 24.77
N ILE A 108 -25.55 -5.70 23.84
CA ILE A 108 -25.65 -7.06 23.31
C ILE A 108 -24.39 -7.85 23.62
N ARG A 109 -24.54 -9.17 23.79
CA ARG A 109 -23.42 -10.09 23.94
C ARG A 109 -23.07 -10.74 22.60
N VAL A 110 -21.77 -10.90 22.33
CA VAL A 110 -21.27 -11.63 21.17
C VAL A 110 -20.78 -12.99 21.62
N SER A 111 -21.70 -13.96 21.67
CA SER A 111 -21.45 -15.33 22.12
C SER A 111 -20.39 -16.08 21.32
N ASN A 112 -19.82 -17.12 21.93
CA ASN A 112 -18.84 -18.04 21.33
C ASN A 112 -17.57 -17.35 20.78
N LYS A 113 -17.06 -16.37 21.50
CA LYS A 113 -15.86 -15.63 21.10
C LYS A 113 -14.60 -16.40 21.50
N ARG A 114 -13.69 -16.63 20.55
CA ARG A 114 -12.35 -17.16 20.86
C ARG A 114 -11.54 -16.15 21.68
N VAL A 115 -10.94 -16.58 22.78
CA VAL A 115 -10.15 -15.75 23.70
C VAL A 115 -8.84 -16.44 24.06
N ALA A 116 -7.83 -15.65 24.43
CA ALA A 116 -6.60 -16.17 25.03
C ALA A 116 -6.69 -16.02 26.55
N LEU A 117 -6.46 -17.10 27.28
CA LEU A 117 -6.45 -17.13 28.75
C LEU A 117 -5.00 -17.16 29.22
N LYS A 118 -4.52 -16.10 29.86
CA LYS A 118 -3.15 -16.04 30.39
C LYS A 118 -3.15 -16.22 31.90
N ARG A 119 -2.49 -17.29 32.37
CA ARG A 119 -2.29 -17.61 33.79
C ARG A 119 -0.82 -17.39 34.14
N LEU A 120 -0.53 -16.59 35.16
CA LEU A 120 0.85 -16.36 35.59
C LEU A 120 1.33 -17.47 36.53
N HIS A 121 2.53 -17.99 36.29
CA HIS A 121 3.25 -18.84 37.23
C HIS A 121 3.97 -17.95 38.24
N ASN A 122 3.75 -18.09 39.56
CA ASN A 122 4.77 -17.68 40.53
C ASN A 122 4.61 -18.17 41.98
N LYS A 123 5.78 -18.37 42.63
CA LYS A 123 6.01 -18.94 43.97
C LYS A 123 6.26 -17.87 45.08
N SER A 124 5.91 -16.59 44.87
CA SER A 124 6.23 -15.50 45.83
C SER A 124 5.02 -14.98 46.63
N GLN A 125 5.27 -14.39 47.80
CA GLN A 125 4.24 -13.95 48.78
C GLN A 125 3.34 -12.77 48.33
N ASN A 126 3.55 -12.17 47.16
CA ASN A 126 2.85 -10.94 46.72
C ASN A 126 2.14 -11.09 45.35
N VAL A 127 1.44 -12.22 45.20
CA VAL A 127 0.80 -12.71 43.95
C VAL A 127 -0.14 -11.70 43.29
N ILE A 128 -0.96 -11.02 44.10
CA ILE A 128 -2.04 -10.18 43.57
C ILE A 128 -1.52 -8.88 42.96
N ASN A 129 -0.57 -8.20 43.58
CA ASN A 129 -0.08 -6.90 43.10
C ASN A 129 0.64 -7.03 41.74
N LYS A 130 1.41 -8.11 41.53
CA LYS A 130 2.07 -8.39 40.24
C LYS A 130 1.05 -8.65 39.14
N PHE A 131 0.02 -9.44 39.43
CA PHE A 131 -1.08 -9.72 38.50
C PHE A 131 -1.83 -8.43 38.12
N LEU A 132 -2.18 -7.59 39.11
CA LEU A 132 -2.87 -6.31 38.86
C LEU A 132 -2.03 -5.37 37.99
N ASN A 133 -0.73 -5.27 38.24
CA ASN A 133 0.17 -4.45 37.43
C ASN A 133 0.24 -4.94 35.99
N GLU A 134 0.25 -6.25 35.77
CA GLU A 134 0.25 -6.80 34.43
C GLU A 134 -1.07 -6.54 33.69
N VAL A 135 -2.22 -6.71 34.36
CA VAL A 135 -3.54 -6.38 33.80
C VAL A 135 -3.60 -4.91 33.33
N LYS A 136 -2.99 -3.99 34.09
CA LYS A 136 -2.95 -2.56 33.76
C LYS A 136 -2.16 -2.23 32.49
N THR A 137 -1.34 -3.16 31.98
CA THR A 137 -0.61 -2.96 30.71
C THR A 137 -1.49 -3.17 29.48
N TYR A 138 -2.66 -3.79 29.63
CA TYR A 138 -3.60 -4.05 28.55
C TYR A 138 -4.63 -2.92 28.43
N SER A 139 -5.08 -2.67 27.20
CA SER A 139 -6.07 -1.64 26.90
C SER A 139 -7.49 -2.18 26.94
N THR A 140 -8.43 -1.37 27.38
CA THR A 140 -9.87 -1.56 27.15
C THR A 140 -10.40 -0.64 26.07
N ASN A 141 -9.61 0.34 25.64
CA ASN A 141 -9.94 1.25 24.55
C ASN A 141 -9.81 0.52 23.20
N PHE A 142 -10.89 0.54 22.42
CA PHE A 142 -10.97 -0.14 21.13
C PHE A 142 -10.02 0.44 20.08
N LEU A 143 -9.79 1.76 20.11
CA LEU A 143 -8.95 2.49 19.14
C LEU A 143 -7.45 2.45 19.47
N ASN A 144 -7.07 1.88 20.61
CA ASN A 144 -5.67 1.78 21.01
C ASN A 144 -4.98 0.59 20.33
N ASP A 145 -3.77 0.77 19.82
CA ASP A 145 -2.98 -0.30 19.19
C ASP A 145 -2.45 -1.36 20.17
N ALA A 146 -2.43 -1.04 21.47
CA ALA A 146 -2.10 -1.96 22.56
C ALA A 146 -3.00 -3.19 22.59
N LEU A 147 -2.53 -4.27 23.24
CA LEU A 147 -3.29 -5.51 23.40
C LEU A 147 -4.54 -5.31 24.25
N LYS A 148 -5.66 -5.88 23.83
CA LYS A 148 -6.96 -5.72 24.50
C LYS A 148 -7.24 -6.83 25.51
N ILE A 149 -7.86 -6.45 26.62
CA ILE A 149 -8.30 -7.37 27.68
C ILE A 149 -9.80 -7.24 27.91
N TYR A 150 -10.50 -8.38 27.99
CA TYR A 150 -11.92 -8.46 28.29
C TYR A 150 -12.23 -8.46 29.78
N GLY A 151 -11.35 -9.06 30.58
CA GLY A 151 -11.65 -9.21 32.00
C GLY A 151 -10.68 -10.11 32.73
N ILE A 152 -11.08 -10.43 33.95
CA ILE A 152 -10.39 -11.36 34.85
C ILE A 152 -11.32 -12.53 35.13
N SER A 153 -10.75 -13.73 35.16
CA SER A 153 -11.38 -14.94 35.66
C SER A 153 -10.53 -15.56 36.77
N GLN A 154 -11.02 -16.62 37.40
CA GLN A 154 -10.27 -17.37 38.39
C GLN A 154 -10.48 -18.87 38.21
N TYR A 155 -9.36 -19.61 38.19
CA TYR A 155 -9.41 -21.06 38.09
C TYR A 155 -10.05 -21.66 39.36
N PRO A 156 -11.11 -22.49 39.24
CA PRO A 156 -11.89 -22.95 40.39
C PRO A 156 -11.08 -23.73 41.44
N HIS A 157 -10.10 -24.53 40.99
CA HIS A 157 -9.34 -25.45 41.85
C HIS A 157 -8.16 -24.79 42.55
N THR A 158 -7.28 -24.10 41.80
CA THR A 158 -6.07 -23.48 42.38
C THR A 158 -6.33 -22.08 42.90
N LYS A 159 -7.47 -21.47 42.56
CA LYS A 159 -7.80 -20.07 42.83
C LYS A 159 -6.86 -19.06 42.16
N ASP A 160 -6.11 -19.48 41.15
CA ASP A 160 -5.26 -18.59 40.38
C ASP A 160 -6.10 -17.66 39.50
N TYR A 161 -5.74 -16.38 39.48
CA TYR A 161 -6.36 -15.41 38.58
C TYR A 161 -5.86 -15.59 37.14
N ILE A 162 -6.77 -15.42 36.20
CA ILE A 162 -6.56 -15.59 34.76
C ILE A 162 -6.95 -14.30 34.06
N MET A 163 -6.08 -13.81 33.18
CA MET A 163 -6.41 -12.71 32.26
C MET A 163 -7.15 -13.25 31.04
N VAL A 164 -8.28 -12.63 30.69
CA VAL A 164 -9.08 -13.01 29.52
C VAL A 164 -8.83 -12.00 28.40
N LEU A 165 -7.98 -12.38 27.44
CA LEU A 165 -7.45 -11.49 26.40
C LEU A 165 -8.21 -11.62 25.08
N HIS A 166 -8.22 -10.53 24.31
CA HIS A 166 -8.82 -10.47 22.97
C HIS A 166 -8.10 -11.40 21.97
N ASN A 167 -8.81 -11.90 20.95
CA ASN A 167 -8.27 -12.84 19.96
C ASN A 167 -7.11 -12.30 19.10
N GLU A 168 -6.90 -10.97 19.09
CA GLU A 168 -5.73 -10.35 18.44
C GLU A 168 -4.42 -10.79 19.11
N TYR A 169 -4.49 -11.34 20.32
CA TYR A 169 -3.35 -11.91 21.03
C TYR A 169 -2.62 -12.95 20.17
N PHE A 170 -3.37 -13.81 19.45
CA PHE A 170 -2.80 -14.87 18.62
C PHE A 170 -2.08 -14.35 17.36
N GLU A 171 -2.35 -13.11 16.97
CA GLU A 171 -1.69 -12.45 15.83
C GLU A 171 -0.44 -11.69 16.26
N LYS A 172 -0.49 -11.06 17.45
CA LYS A 172 0.56 -10.14 17.91
C LYS A 172 1.57 -10.77 18.87
N CYS A 173 1.23 -11.87 19.54
CA CYS A 173 2.06 -12.45 20.59
C CYS A 173 2.64 -13.81 20.21
N CYS A 174 3.86 -14.05 20.69
CA CYS A 174 4.55 -15.32 20.59
C CYS A 174 3.84 -16.39 21.42
N ASN A 175 3.47 -17.50 20.78
CA ASN A 175 2.88 -18.66 21.47
C ASN A 175 3.84 -19.31 22.47
N LYS A 176 5.17 -19.17 22.33
CA LYS A 176 6.13 -19.77 23.27
C LYS A 176 6.26 -19.00 24.59
N CYS A 177 6.46 -17.68 24.54
CA CYS A 177 6.74 -16.86 25.74
C CYS A 177 5.67 -15.80 26.05
N GLY A 178 4.62 -15.70 25.24
CA GLY A 178 3.52 -14.76 25.46
C GLY A 178 3.85 -13.28 25.33
N LYS A 179 5.05 -12.93 24.89
CA LYS A 179 5.47 -11.55 24.58
C LYS A 179 5.12 -11.18 23.14
N LEU A 180 5.04 -9.87 22.86
CA LEU A 180 4.83 -9.38 21.50
C LEU A 180 5.93 -9.87 20.55
N TYR A 181 5.53 -10.23 19.33
CA TYR A 181 6.48 -10.46 18.24
C TYR A 181 7.25 -9.18 17.95
N THR A 182 8.55 -9.30 17.79
CA THR A 182 9.41 -8.19 17.36
C THR A 182 9.25 -7.96 15.85
N ASN A 183 8.98 -9.03 15.09
CA ASN A 183 8.52 -8.96 13.71
C ASN A 183 7.29 -9.87 13.55
N THR A 184 6.13 -9.26 13.28
CA THR A 184 4.83 -9.95 13.17
C THR A 184 4.65 -10.74 11.88
N GLU A 185 5.29 -10.30 10.78
CA GLU A 185 5.24 -10.99 9.47
C GLU A 185 5.91 -12.36 9.57
N TYR A 186 7.09 -12.43 10.19
CA TYR A 186 7.84 -13.68 10.36
C TYR A 186 7.53 -14.42 11.66
N LYS A 187 6.60 -13.90 12.47
CA LYS A 187 6.34 -14.39 13.84
C LYS A 187 7.63 -14.56 14.65
N TRP A 188 8.55 -13.60 14.52
CA TRP A 188 9.86 -13.65 15.16
C TRP A 188 9.83 -12.95 16.53
N CYS A 189 10.32 -13.63 17.56
CA CYS A 189 10.30 -13.14 18.94
C CYS A 189 11.73 -12.98 19.47
N ASN A 190 12.17 -11.74 19.67
CA ASN A 190 13.53 -11.46 20.14
C ASN A 190 13.82 -12.09 21.52
N SER A 191 12.83 -12.14 22.42
CA SER A 191 13.02 -12.81 23.72
C SER A 191 13.25 -14.31 23.58
N CYS A 192 12.51 -14.99 22.69
CA CYS A 192 12.76 -16.40 22.40
C CYS A 192 14.09 -16.60 21.68
N HIS A 193 14.49 -15.67 20.81
CA HIS A 193 15.80 -15.68 20.17
C HIS A 193 16.93 -15.57 21.20
N ILE A 194 16.90 -14.59 22.10
CA ILE A 194 17.90 -14.43 23.16
C ILE A 194 17.96 -15.68 24.04
N ASN A 195 16.83 -16.28 24.40
CA ASN A 195 16.81 -17.54 25.16
C ASN A 195 17.42 -18.69 24.37
N TYR A 196 17.08 -18.83 23.08
CA TYR A 196 17.68 -19.83 22.20
C TYR A 196 19.19 -19.63 22.09
N LEU A 197 19.66 -18.38 21.96
CA LEU A 197 21.09 -18.10 21.91
C LEU A 197 21.78 -18.49 23.22
N LYS A 198 21.15 -18.17 24.36
CA LYS A 198 21.65 -18.56 25.67
C LYS A 198 21.73 -20.08 25.80
N GLU A 199 20.69 -20.82 25.45
CA GLU A 199 20.67 -22.28 25.59
C GLU A 199 21.67 -22.98 24.66
N ASN A 200 21.95 -22.44 23.48
CA ASN A 200 22.78 -23.11 22.47
C ASN A 200 24.22 -22.58 22.34
N PHE A 201 24.53 -21.37 22.83
CA PHE A 201 25.84 -20.72 22.64
C PHE A 201 26.55 -20.30 23.93
N THR A 202 25.94 -20.35 25.13
CA THR A 202 26.67 -19.95 26.37
C THR A 202 27.76 -20.93 26.81
N ASN A 203 27.97 -22.03 26.08
CA ASN A 203 29.07 -22.95 26.29
C ASN A 203 29.93 -23.12 25.02
N SER A 204 30.16 -22.05 24.25
CA SER A 204 31.25 -22.03 23.25
C SER A 204 32.60 -22.03 23.99
N ILE A 205 32.88 -23.17 24.61
CA ILE A 205 34.16 -23.62 25.15
C ILE A 205 35.17 -23.45 24.01
N SER A 206 36.28 -22.77 24.29
CA SER A 206 37.29 -22.30 23.33
C SER A 206 37.96 -23.44 22.54
N GLY A 207 37.60 -24.69 22.86
CA GLY A 207 38.19 -25.91 22.32
C GLY A 207 39.58 -26.18 22.91
N ASN A 208 39.92 -25.55 24.03
CA ASN A 208 41.20 -25.65 24.69
C ASN A 208 41.01 -25.95 26.18
N GLU A 209 41.14 -27.23 26.54
CA GLU A 209 40.92 -27.75 27.91
C GLU A 209 41.63 -26.92 28.99
N GLU A 210 42.83 -26.35 28.73
CA GLU A 210 43.56 -25.55 29.72
C GLU A 210 42.93 -24.17 30.00
N ILE A 211 42.28 -23.55 29.01
CA ILE A 211 41.60 -22.25 29.16
C ILE A 211 40.18 -22.47 29.69
N ASP A 212 39.54 -23.56 29.26
CA ASP A 212 38.20 -23.91 29.69
C ASP A 212 38.19 -24.32 31.18
N ASP A 213 39.27 -24.99 31.66
CA ASP A 213 39.51 -25.23 33.08
C ASP A 213 39.76 -23.92 33.85
N TYR A 214 40.45 -22.94 33.25
CA TYR A 214 40.73 -21.62 33.85
C TYR A 214 39.46 -20.75 33.97
N ILE A 215 38.55 -20.80 33.01
CA ILE A 215 37.26 -20.09 33.07
C ILE A 215 36.31 -20.72 34.10
N SER A 216 36.44 -22.03 34.35
CA SER A 216 35.66 -22.75 35.36
C SER A 216 36.22 -22.64 36.79
N GLY A 217 37.47 -22.19 36.94
CA GLY A 217 38.19 -22.07 38.21
C GLY A 217 38.45 -20.61 38.59
N ASN A 218 37.78 -20.13 39.63
CA ASN A 218 38.04 -18.80 40.23
C ASN A 218 39.53 -18.58 40.54
N GLU A 219 40.16 -17.59 39.90
CA GLU A 219 41.21 -16.77 40.51
C GLU A 219 41.29 -15.39 39.83
N GLU A 220 41.12 -14.33 40.62
CA GLU A 220 41.22 -12.93 40.20
C GLU A 220 42.68 -12.56 39.90
N THR A 221 42.98 -12.22 38.64
CA THR A 221 44.09 -11.33 38.32
C THR A 221 43.67 -10.29 37.28
N ASP A 222 43.61 -9.03 37.72
CA ASP A 222 43.41 -7.85 36.89
C ASP A 222 44.63 -7.58 35.98
N ASP A 223 44.35 -7.00 34.81
CA ASP A 223 45.25 -6.42 33.79
C ASP A 223 45.99 -7.38 32.82
N TYR A 224 45.25 -8.23 32.09
CA TYR A 224 45.48 -8.49 30.66
C TYR A 224 44.29 -9.27 30.06
N ILE A 225 43.35 -8.60 29.37
CA ILE A 225 42.30 -9.31 28.62
C ILE A 225 42.97 -10.11 27.49
N SER A 226 42.89 -11.45 27.54
CA SER A 226 43.50 -12.33 26.55
C SER A 226 42.83 -12.13 25.18
N ILE A 227 43.51 -12.52 24.09
CA ILE A 227 42.89 -12.40 22.74
C ILE A 227 41.65 -13.30 22.59
N TYR A 228 41.59 -14.39 23.36
CA TYR A 228 40.42 -15.28 23.43
C TYR A 228 39.22 -14.55 24.04
N ASP A 229 39.42 -13.88 25.18
CA ASP A 229 38.38 -13.06 25.81
C ASP A 229 37.88 -11.96 24.86
N LYS A 230 38.75 -11.38 24.02
CA LYS A 230 38.34 -10.37 23.02
C LYS A 230 37.49 -10.97 21.91
N ILE A 231 37.78 -12.19 21.46
CA ILE A 231 37.02 -12.89 20.42
C ILE A 231 35.66 -13.33 20.98
N ASP A 232 35.64 -13.90 22.17
CA ASP A 232 34.40 -14.35 22.82
C ASP A 232 33.47 -13.17 23.12
N ASN A 233 34.01 -12.08 23.67
CA ASN A 233 33.25 -10.84 23.86
C ASN A 233 32.71 -10.29 22.54
N TYR A 234 33.50 -10.37 21.46
CA TYR A 234 33.06 -9.90 20.13
C TYR A 234 31.96 -10.79 19.52
N ILE A 235 32.07 -12.12 19.66
CA ILE A 235 31.02 -13.05 19.22
C ILE A 235 29.71 -12.75 19.96
N GLN A 236 29.77 -12.60 21.28
CA GLN A 236 28.60 -12.25 22.10
C GLN A 236 28.02 -10.89 21.68
N GLU A 237 28.85 -9.88 21.45
CA GLU A 237 28.42 -8.57 20.97
C GLU A 237 27.67 -8.68 19.63
N MET A 238 28.20 -9.47 18.69
CA MET A 238 27.60 -9.67 17.36
C MET A 238 26.28 -10.45 17.44
N GLN A 239 26.19 -11.46 18.30
CA GLN A 239 24.95 -12.21 18.53
C GLN A 239 23.86 -11.34 19.17
N LEU A 240 24.22 -10.41 20.06
CA LEU A 240 23.27 -9.47 20.67
C LEU A 240 22.76 -8.40 19.70
N LYS A 241 23.45 -8.16 18.58
CA LYS A 241 23.01 -7.21 17.53
C LYS A 241 21.90 -7.76 16.63
N ILE A 242 21.62 -9.06 16.68
CA ILE A 242 20.59 -9.70 15.85
C ILE A 242 19.20 -9.21 16.27
N ASN A 243 18.55 -8.44 15.41
CA ASN A 243 17.23 -7.86 15.64
C ASN A 243 16.22 -8.17 14.52
N ASN A 244 16.62 -8.96 13.53
CA ASN A 244 15.85 -9.31 12.33
C ASN A 244 16.00 -10.82 12.04
N PRO A 245 14.93 -11.55 11.68
CA PRO A 245 15.01 -12.95 11.24
C PRO A 245 15.97 -13.21 10.06
N CYS A 246 16.25 -12.19 9.23
CA CYS A 246 17.16 -12.34 8.08
C CYS A 246 18.65 -12.10 8.40
N THR A 247 19.03 -11.80 9.65
CA THR A 247 20.43 -11.59 10.02
C THR A 247 21.15 -12.93 10.24
N LEU A 248 22.38 -13.06 9.72
CA LEU A 248 23.23 -14.23 9.92
C LEU A 248 23.68 -14.35 11.38
N VAL A 249 23.75 -15.57 11.90
CA VAL A 249 24.31 -15.82 13.23
C VAL A 249 25.83 -15.88 13.13
N PHE A 250 26.51 -14.96 13.79
CA PHE A 250 27.96 -14.97 13.94
C PHE A 250 28.36 -15.92 15.07
N GLU A 251 29.16 -16.95 14.77
CA GLU A 251 29.51 -17.98 15.75
C GLU A 251 30.99 -18.40 15.70
N TRP A 252 31.44 -19.06 16.77
CA TRP A 252 32.68 -19.83 16.74
C TRP A 252 32.44 -21.15 16.01
N ILE A 253 33.28 -21.45 15.03
CA ILE A 253 33.17 -22.65 14.20
C ILE A 253 34.37 -23.55 14.48
N PRO A 254 34.17 -24.74 15.09
CA PRO A 254 35.23 -25.71 15.28
C PRO A 254 35.94 -26.04 13.96
N TYR A 255 37.26 -26.13 13.96
CA TYR A 255 38.03 -26.32 12.71
C TYR A 255 37.78 -27.68 12.05
N ASP A 256 37.45 -28.71 12.84
CA ASP A 256 37.09 -30.05 12.36
C ASP A 256 35.75 -30.10 11.59
N GLN A 257 34.99 -29.01 11.59
CA GLN A 257 33.79 -28.84 10.77
C GLN A 257 34.07 -28.55 9.30
N PHE A 258 35.33 -28.29 8.93
CA PHE A 258 35.72 -27.98 7.56
C PHE A 258 36.33 -29.19 6.84
N ASN A 259 35.68 -29.58 5.75
CA ASN A 259 36.14 -30.61 4.82
C ASN A 259 36.59 -29.98 3.48
N ASP A 260 37.33 -30.76 2.68
CA ASP A 260 37.78 -30.37 1.33
C ASP A 260 38.46 -28.99 1.28
N ILE A 261 39.34 -28.72 2.26
CA ILE A 261 40.06 -27.45 2.36
C ILE A 261 41.11 -27.36 1.25
N ASN A 262 40.89 -26.44 0.31
CA ASN A 262 41.77 -26.22 -0.84
C ASN A 262 42.28 -24.76 -0.87
N GLU A 263 43.59 -24.55 -0.93
CA GLU A 263 44.16 -23.21 -1.10
C GLU A 263 43.84 -22.67 -2.50
N ILE A 264 43.29 -21.46 -2.57
CA ILE A 264 42.89 -20.82 -3.84
C ILE A 264 43.75 -19.61 -4.19
N GLY A 265 44.53 -19.09 -3.24
CA GLY A 265 45.47 -18.02 -3.50
C GLY A 265 46.10 -17.45 -2.24
N LYS A 266 47.34 -17.00 -2.39
CA LYS A 266 48.13 -16.33 -1.35
C LYS A 266 48.64 -15.01 -1.90
N GLY A 267 48.36 -13.91 -1.19
CA GLY A 267 48.78 -12.57 -1.61
C GLY A 267 48.62 -11.54 -0.50
N GLY A 268 49.62 -10.66 -0.34
CA GLY A 268 49.67 -9.72 0.78
C GLY A 268 49.87 -10.42 2.13
N PHE A 269 49.07 -10.05 3.14
CA PHE A 269 49.08 -10.58 4.53
C PHE A 269 48.00 -11.66 4.78
N ALA A 270 47.46 -12.28 3.73
CA ALA A 270 46.37 -13.25 3.84
C ALA A 270 46.56 -14.46 2.91
N THR A 271 46.13 -15.63 3.40
CA THR A 271 45.98 -16.84 2.60
C THR A 271 44.50 -17.23 2.56
N ILE A 272 43.98 -17.52 1.36
CA ILE A 272 42.56 -17.84 1.15
C ILE A 272 42.41 -19.32 0.77
N TYR A 273 41.47 -19.99 1.44
CA TYR A 273 41.07 -21.37 1.15
C TYR A 273 39.58 -21.45 0.83
N LEU A 274 39.20 -22.47 0.07
CA LEU A 274 37.81 -22.90 -0.11
C LEU A 274 37.59 -24.16 0.73
N ALA A 275 36.47 -24.25 1.45
CA ALA A 275 36.12 -25.43 2.24
C ALA A 275 34.62 -25.72 2.20
N ILE A 276 34.23 -26.93 2.61
CA ILE A 276 32.85 -27.33 2.90
C ILE A 276 32.68 -27.34 4.41
N TRP A 277 31.74 -26.55 4.92
CA TRP A 277 31.32 -26.55 6.31
C TRP A 277 30.18 -27.54 6.52
N ASN A 278 30.44 -28.61 7.29
CA ASN A 278 29.52 -29.73 7.47
C ASN A 278 28.19 -29.35 8.11
N ASP A 279 28.23 -28.72 9.29
CA ASP A 279 27.01 -28.27 9.97
C ASP A 279 26.38 -27.06 9.29
N GLY A 280 27.21 -26.18 8.72
CA GLY A 280 26.78 -25.00 7.98
C GLY A 280 26.13 -23.90 8.84
N PRO A 281 25.81 -22.74 8.22
CA PRO A 281 25.36 -21.57 8.96
C PRO A 281 23.96 -21.76 9.55
N LEU A 282 23.78 -21.25 10.77
CA LEU A 282 22.49 -21.17 11.43
C LEU A 282 21.67 -19.96 10.92
N HIS A 283 20.40 -20.18 10.56
CA HIS A 283 19.48 -19.13 10.11
C HIS A 283 18.04 -19.39 10.60
N TYR A 284 17.17 -18.38 10.50
CA TYR A 284 15.76 -18.48 10.90
C TYR A 284 14.85 -18.65 9.67
N GLU A 285 14.12 -19.76 9.61
CA GLU A 285 13.19 -20.08 8.52
C GLU A 285 11.72 -19.83 8.94
N TYR A 286 10.93 -19.24 8.03
CA TYR A 286 9.52 -18.93 8.26
C TYR A 286 8.70 -20.20 8.55
N MET A 287 7.87 -20.18 9.60
CA MET A 287 7.08 -21.32 10.12
C MET A 287 7.88 -22.48 10.75
N VAL A 288 9.19 -22.60 10.50
CA VAL A 288 10.03 -23.69 10.99
C VAL A 288 10.85 -23.27 12.23
N GLY A 289 11.43 -22.07 12.23
CA GLY A 289 12.31 -21.57 13.30
C GLY A 289 13.79 -21.67 12.96
N TRP A 290 14.66 -21.79 13.97
CA TRP A 290 16.11 -21.89 13.77
C TRP A 290 16.49 -23.23 13.13
N THR A 291 17.23 -23.16 12.02
CA THR A 291 17.70 -24.32 11.25
C THR A 291 19.10 -24.06 10.68
N ARG A 292 19.86 -25.13 10.41
CA ARG A 292 21.21 -25.05 9.81
C ARG A 292 21.17 -25.46 8.34
N GLU A 293 22.07 -24.87 7.54
CA GLU A 293 22.24 -25.22 6.12
C GLU A 293 23.48 -26.11 5.91
N PRO A 294 23.38 -27.44 6.05
CA PRO A 294 24.54 -28.33 6.08
C PRO A 294 25.30 -28.37 4.75
N ASN A 295 26.58 -28.74 4.83
CA ASN A 295 27.50 -28.86 3.69
C ASN A 295 27.68 -27.56 2.87
N LYS A 296 27.65 -26.40 3.56
CA LYS A 296 27.79 -25.09 2.92
C LYS A 296 29.21 -24.88 2.41
N LYS A 297 29.36 -24.44 1.15
CA LYS A 297 30.67 -23.98 0.64
C LYS A 297 31.00 -22.61 1.22
N VAL A 298 32.17 -22.50 1.83
CA VAL A 298 32.65 -21.29 2.51
C VAL A 298 34.05 -20.92 2.05
N THR A 299 34.39 -19.64 2.19
CA THR A 299 35.75 -19.16 2.00
C THR A 299 36.39 -18.96 3.37
N LEU A 300 37.57 -19.55 3.58
CA LEU A 300 38.37 -19.39 4.79
C LEU A 300 39.48 -18.38 4.49
N LYS A 301 39.50 -17.26 5.21
CA LYS A 301 40.55 -16.23 5.09
C LYS A 301 41.42 -16.28 6.35
N CYS A 302 42.66 -16.71 6.19
CA CYS A 302 43.66 -16.72 7.26
C CYS A 302 44.54 -15.47 7.15
N LEU A 303 44.71 -14.75 8.26
CA LEU A 303 45.56 -13.55 8.33
C LEU A 303 46.84 -13.84 9.12
N ASP A 304 47.95 -13.29 8.65
CA ASP A 304 49.26 -13.49 9.29
C ASP A 304 49.47 -12.60 10.54
N ASN A 305 48.61 -11.58 10.75
CA ASN A 305 48.71 -10.62 11.86
C ASN A 305 47.46 -10.62 12.76
N ILE A 306 47.63 -11.11 13.99
CA ILE A 306 46.56 -11.29 14.97
C ILE A 306 46.00 -9.97 15.51
N ASN A 307 46.81 -8.90 15.56
CA ASN A 307 46.41 -7.61 16.13
C ASN A 307 45.46 -6.83 15.20
N GLU A 308 45.45 -7.15 13.91
CA GLU A 308 44.56 -6.54 12.91
C GLU A 308 43.35 -7.42 12.60
N PHE A 309 43.34 -8.67 13.06
CA PHE A 309 42.30 -9.66 12.77
C PHE A 309 40.89 -9.16 13.10
N LEU A 310 40.66 -8.65 14.31
CA LEU A 310 39.33 -8.15 14.71
C LEU A 310 38.93 -6.86 13.97
N ASN A 311 39.90 -6.03 13.55
CA ASN A 311 39.58 -4.85 12.74
C ASN A 311 39.13 -5.25 11.35
N GLU A 312 39.76 -6.28 10.76
CA GLU A 312 39.34 -6.84 9.49
C GLU A 312 37.97 -7.51 9.60
N VAL A 313 37.72 -8.32 10.64
CA VAL A 313 36.41 -8.95 10.90
C VAL A 313 35.28 -7.91 10.94
N LYS A 314 35.53 -6.72 11.51
CA LYS A 314 34.55 -5.61 11.58
C LYS A 314 34.19 -5.00 10.23
N THR A 315 34.96 -5.25 9.17
CA THR A 315 34.64 -4.76 7.81
C THR A 315 33.57 -5.61 7.11
N TYR A 316 33.27 -6.80 7.64
CA TYR A 316 32.30 -7.73 7.08
C TYR A 316 30.95 -7.60 7.78
N SER A 317 29.89 -7.93 7.06
CA SER A 317 28.52 -7.75 7.54
C SER A 317 27.84 -9.09 7.85
N ILE A 318 26.99 -9.07 8.87
CA ILE A 318 26.09 -10.17 9.22
C ILE A 318 24.66 -9.91 8.76
N ASP A 319 24.34 -8.68 8.33
CA ASP A 319 23.04 -8.35 7.77
C ASP A 319 22.99 -8.81 6.32
N TYR A 320 22.02 -9.65 5.99
CA TYR A 320 21.83 -10.17 4.64
C TYR A 320 21.65 -9.05 3.60
N TYR A 321 21.00 -7.94 3.95
CA TYR A 321 20.68 -6.84 3.03
C TYR A 321 21.80 -5.80 2.86
N ASP A 322 22.88 -5.91 3.63
CA ASP A 322 24.05 -5.04 3.46
C ASP A 322 24.77 -5.38 2.13
N ASN A 323 25.38 -4.39 1.48
CA ASN A 323 26.17 -4.64 0.27
C ASN A 323 27.58 -5.17 0.56
N ASN A 324 28.01 -5.11 1.83
CA ASN A 324 29.28 -5.65 2.28
C ASN A 324 29.31 -7.19 2.29
N SER A 325 30.51 -7.76 2.09
CA SER A 325 30.78 -9.19 2.13
C SER A 325 30.31 -9.82 3.44
N LYS A 326 29.78 -11.03 3.36
CA LYS A 326 29.20 -11.71 4.54
C LYS A 326 30.20 -12.56 5.28
N ILE A 327 30.09 -12.53 6.60
CA ILE A 327 30.86 -13.37 7.52
C ILE A 327 29.92 -14.23 8.35
N TYR A 328 30.23 -15.52 8.44
CA TYR A 328 29.48 -16.48 9.27
C TYR A 328 30.08 -16.65 10.66
N GLY A 329 31.40 -16.45 10.79
CA GLY A 329 32.04 -16.70 12.06
C GLY A 329 33.56 -16.67 12.01
N ILE A 330 34.15 -17.12 13.11
CA ILE A 330 35.60 -17.26 13.29
C ILE A 330 35.90 -18.73 13.61
N SER A 331 37.05 -19.20 13.14
CA SER A 331 37.65 -20.47 13.54
C SER A 331 39.11 -20.26 13.91
N GLN A 332 39.77 -21.30 14.40
CA GLN A 332 41.21 -21.32 14.63
C GLN A 332 41.79 -22.63 14.15
N ASN A 333 42.89 -22.56 13.39
CA ASN A 333 43.63 -23.75 13.00
C ASN A 333 44.29 -24.38 14.24
N PRO A 334 43.99 -25.65 14.60
CA PRO A 334 44.53 -26.26 15.81
C PRO A 334 46.05 -26.49 15.76
N ASN A 335 46.62 -26.60 14.54
CA ASN A 335 48.04 -26.85 14.32
C ASN A 335 48.86 -25.56 14.28
N THR A 336 48.41 -24.54 13.53
CA THR A 336 49.16 -23.28 13.37
C THR A 336 48.79 -22.23 14.40
N LYS A 337 47.65 -22.41 15.10
CA LYS A 337 47.03 -21.44 16.01
C LYS A 337 46.57 -20.13 15.34
N ASP A 338 46.57 -20.08 14.01
CA ASP A 338 46.08 -18.92 13.26
C ASP A 338 44.56 -18.84 13.30
N TYR A 339 44.04 -17.63 13.49
CA TYR A 339 42.62 -17.37 13.40
C TYR A 339 42.17 -17.25 11.94
N ILE A 340 40.98 -17.76 11.68
CA ILE A 340 40.40 -17.93 10.35
C ILE A 340 39.05 -17.23 10.33
N MET A 341 38.84 -16.35 9.36
CA MET A 341 37.53 -15.77 9.09
C MET A 341 36.77 -16.73 8.17
N VAL A 342 35.54 -17.07 8.55
CA VAL A 342 34.68 -17.97 7.79
C VAL A 342 33.67 -17.11 7.04
N LEU A 343 33.92 -16.92 5.75
CA LEU A 343 33.21 -15.98 4.89
C LEU A 343 32.23 -16.71 3.98
N GLN A 344 31.17 -16.00 3.57
CA GLN A 344 30.38 -16.44 2.43
C GLN A 344 31.29 -16.56 1.21
N ASN A 345 31.16 -17.66 0.49
CA ASN A 345 31.98 -17.91 -0.68
C ASN A 345 31.71 -16.87 -1.79
N GLU A 346 32.53 -15.82 -1.87
CA GLU A 346 32.46 -14.82 -2.95
C GLU A 346 32.80 -15.39 -4.33
N TYR A 347 33.43 -16.58 -4.42
CA TYR A 347 33.63 -17.29 -5.67
C TYR A 347 32.36 -18.03 -6.14
N CYS A 348 31.31 -18.08 -5.31
CA CYS A 348 29.94 -18.38 -5.75
C CYS A 348 29.20 -17.14 -6.26
N GLU A 349 29.78 -15.93 -6.13
CA GLU A 349 29.16 -14.70 -6.63
C GLU A 349 29.82 -14.14 -7.89
N LYS A 350 30.92 -14.72 -8.41
CA LYS A 350 31.60 -14.22 -9.62
C LYS A 350 31.55 -15.23 -10.76
N CYS A 351 31.30 -14.74 -11.97
CA CYS A 351 31.26 -15.57 -13.16
C CYS A 351 32.61 -16.23 -13.44
N VAL A 352 32.63 -17.58 -13.44
CA VAL A 352 33.84 -18.39 -13.74
C VAL A 352 34.46 -18.04 -15.10
N LYS A 353 33.67 -17.53 -16.06
CA LYS A 353 34.16 -17.14 -17.40
C LYS A 353 34.81 -15.74 -17.45
N CYS A 354 34.34 -14.77 -16.66
CA CYS A 354 34.76 -13.36 -16.82
C CYS A 354 35.12 -12.61 -15.52
N GLY A 355 35.01 -13.24 -14.35
CA GLY A 355 35.43 -12.68 -13.06
C GLY A 355 34.52 -11.59 -12.46
N ILE A 356 33.38 -11.26 -13.09
CA ILE A 356 32.44 -10.22 -12.65
C ILE A 356 31.33 -10.82 -11.79
N LYS A 357 30.84 -10.05 -10.82
CA LYS A 357 29.76 -10.45 -9.90
C LYS A 357 28.46 -10.82 -10.66
N TYR A 358 27.84 -11.95 -10.32
CA TYR A 358 26.54 -12.38 -10.85
C TYR A 358 25.45 -11.38 -10.42
N VAL A 359 24.57 -11.01 -11.35
CA VAL A 359 23.38 -10.18 -11.06
C VAL A 359 22.33 -11.00 -10.31
N ASP A 360 22.31 -12.33 -10.54
CA ASP A 360 21.49 -13.31 -9.82
C ASP A 360 22.40 -14.45 -9.33
N THR A 361 22.64 -14.47 -8.01
CA THR A 361 23.53 -15.43 -7.34
C THR A 361 22.88 -16.80 -7.14
N LEU A 362 21.57 -16.94 -7.33
CA LEU A 362 20.82 -18.18 -7.17
C LEU A 362 21.06 -19.14 -8.34
N TYR A 363 21.28 -18.62 -9.56
CA TYR A 363 21.43 -19.41 -10.79
C TYR A 363 22.82 -19.35 -11.45
N ASN A 364 23.79 -18.64 -10.85
CA ASN A 364 25.13 -18.43 -11.43
C ASN A 364 25.07 -17.86 -12.87
N TRP A 365 24.12 -16.97 -13.13
CA TRP A 365 23.88 -16.37 -14.45
C TRP A 365 24.65 -15.06 -14.61
N CYS A 366 25.50 -14.97 -15.65
CA CYS A 366 26.28 -13.77 -15.94
C CYS A 366 25.74 -13.05 -17.16
N ASN A 367 25.09 -11.92 -16.92
CA ASN A 367 24.58 -11.02 -17.94
C ASN A 367 25.64 -10.63 -18.99
N LEU A 368 26.83 -10.20 -18.55
CA LEU A 368 27.90 -9.79 -19.48
C LEU A 368 28.40 -10.95 -20.36
N CYS A 369 28.53 -12.15 -19.81
CA CYS A 369 28.89 -13.32 -20.60
C CYS A 369 27.82 -13.68 -21.61
N GLN A 370 26.53 -13.58 -21.25
CA GLN A 370 25.45 -13.79 -22.22
C GLN A 370 25.50 -12.74 -23.33
N ILE A 371 25.67 -11.46 -22.99
CA ILE A 371 25.80 -10.38 -23.99
C ILE A 371 27.00 -10.64 -24.93
N ASN A 372 28.14 -11.08 -24.39
CA ASN A 372 29.31 -11.41 -25.21
C ASN A 372 29.08 -12.66 -26.07
N ASP A 373 28.40 -13.69 -25.56
CA ASP A 373 28.01 -14.87 -26.33
C ASP A 373 27.04 -14.48 -27.46
N LEU A 374 26.12 -13.54 -27.23
CA LEU A 374 25.22 -13.00 -28.27
C LEU A 374 26.00 -12.20 -29.33
N LYS A 375 26.90 -11.29 -28.92
CA LYS A 375 27.75 -10.50 -29.83
C LYS A 375 28.56 -11.38 -30.78
N ASN A 376 29.12 -12.46 -30.27
CA ASN A 376 29.88 -13.43 -31.08
C ASN A 376 29.01 -14.15 -32.13
N ASN A 377 27.69 -14.13 -31.98
CA ASN A 377 26.73 -14.82 -32.83
C ASN A 377 25.87 -13.88 -33.69
N PHE A 378 26.12 -12.55 -33.71
CA PHE A 378 25.34 -11.60 -34.50
C PHE A 378 25.25 -11.96 -35.99
N SER A 379 26.30 -12.56 -36.57
CA SER A 379 26.28 -13.02 -37.96
C SER A 379 25.26 -14.12 -38.25
N ASN A 380 24.76 -14.81 -37.22
CA ASN A 380 23.79 -15.90 -37.37
C ASN A 380 22.34 -15.39 -37.50
N TRP A 381 22.06 -14.13 -37.15
CA TRP A 381 20.72 -13.53 -37.15
C TRP A 381 20.53 -12.43 -38.19
N THR A 382 21.25 -12.49 -39.31
CA THR A 382 21.10 -11.49 -40.36
C THR A 382 19.85 -11.73 -41.21
N SER A 383 19.03 -10.70 -41.32
CA SER A 383 17.87 -10.62 -42.20
C SER A 383 18.22 -10.16 -43.62
N LYS A 384 19.48 -9.72 -43.84
CA LYS A 384 19.96 -8.97 -45.01
C LYS A 384 19.38 -7.55 -45.12
N ASP A 385 18.66 -7.08 -44.10
CA ASP A 385 18.20 -5.69 -43.96
C ASP A 385 18.95 -5.05 -42.79
N GLU A 386 19.75 -4.01 -43.08
CA GLU A 386 20.63 -3.37 -42.08
C GLU A 386 19.84 -2.71 -40.95
N ILE A 387 18.66 -2.15 -41.24
CA ILE A 387 17.82 -1.48 -40.24
C ILE A 387 17.29 -2.50 -39.24
N LEU A 388 16.81 -3.64 -39.75
CA LEU A 388 16.29 -4.71 -38.90
C LEU A 388 17.38 -5.39 -38.09
N ASP A 389 18.54 -5.64 -38.70
CA ASP A 389 19.66 -6.28 -38.03
C ASP A 389 20.17 -5.39 -36.87
N ASN A 390 20.24 -4.06 -37.08
CA ASN A 390 20.59 -3.11 -36.02
C ASN A 390 19.54 -3.10 -34.89
N PHE A 391 18.25 -3.14 -35.23
CA PHE A 391 17.17 -3.20 -34.25
C PHE A 391 17.20 -4.48 -33.41
N ILE A 392 17.42 -5.64 -34.04
CA ILE A 392 17.55 -6.93 -33.33
C ILE A 392 18.73 -6.89 -32.36
N GLN A 393 19.88 -6.37 -32.80
CA GLN A 393 21.08 -6.25 -31.96
C GLN A 393 20.84 -5.31 -30.77
N GLU A 394 20.19 -4.16 -30.97
CA GLU A 394 19.83 -3.23 -29.89
C GLU A 394 19.03 -3.94 -28.79
N ILE A 395 18.03 -4.73 -29.17
CA ILE A 395 17.19 -5.49 -28.23
C ILE A 395 17.99 -6.55 -27.49
N GLN A 396 18.82 -7.32 -28.20
CA GLN A 396 19.65 -8.37 -27.62
C GLN A 396 20.66 -7.84 -26.60
N LEU A 397 21.16 -6.60 -26.79
CA LEU A 397 22.09 -5.95 -25.87
C LEU A 397 21.42 -5.43 -24.59
N ASN A 398 20.09 -5.32 -24.56
CA ASN A 398 19.32 -4.80 -23.41
C ASN A 398 18.83 -5.89 -22.44
N ILE A 399 19.16 -7.16 -22.68
CA ILE A 399 18.86 -8.28 -21.76
C ILE A 399 19.46 -7.96 -20.39
N ASN A 400 18.66 -8.07 -19.32
CA ASN A 400 19.05 -7.78 -17.94
C ASN A 400 18.56 -8.81 -16.91
N ASN A 401 17.72 -9.76 -17.31
CA ASN A 401 17.26 -10.88 -16.49
C ASN A 401 17.52 -12.24 -17.17
N LEU A 402 17.70 -13.30 -16.37
CA LEU A 402 17.86 -14.68 -16.86
C LEU A 402 16.64 -15.17 -17.67
N SER A 403 15.44 -14.66 -17.36
CA SER A 403 14.20 -15.05 -18.00
C SER A 403 13.88 -14.24 -19.27
N ASP A 404 14.74 -13.28 -19.65
CA ASP A 404 14.51 -12.46 -20.83
C ASP A 404 14.57 -13.30 -22.10
N ILE A 405 13.63 -13.05 -23.01
CA ILE A 405 13.56 -13.72 -24.29
C ILE A 405 14.68 -13.18 -25.19
N THR A 406 15.43 -14.07 -25.84
CA THR A 406 16.37 -13.66 -26.90
C THR A 406 15.57 -13.39 -28.16
N PHE A 407 15.53 -12.12 -28.59
CA PHE A 407 14.85 -11.71 -29.81
C PHE A 407 15.71 -12.03 -31.04
N GLU A 408 15.16 -12.75 -32.03
CA GLU A 408 15.93 -13.30 -33.15
C GLU A 408 15.33 -12.95 -34.53
N TRP A 409 16.18 -12.87 -35.55
CA TRP A 409 15.74 -13.12 -36.92
C TRP A 409 15.61 -14.63 -37.14
N ILE A 410 14.47 -15.07 -37.64
CA ILE A 410 14.17 -16.48 -37.82
C ILE A 410 13.95 -16.76 -39.31
N PRO A 411 14.84 -17.54 -39.98
CA PRO A 411 14.63 -17.93 -41.37
C PRO A 411 13.28 -18.65 -41.55
N PHE A 412 12.47 -18.27 -42.54
CA PHE A 412 11.11 -18.79 -42.68
C PHE A 412 11.03 -20.31 -42.86
N ASN A 413 12.07 -20.92 -43.45
CA ASN A 413 12.19 -22.38 -43.61
C ASN A 413 12.34 -23.16 -42.29
N GLN A 414 12.49 -22.46 -41.16
CA GLN A 414 12.51 -23.03 -39.81
C GLN A 414 11.12 -23.43 -39.31
N PHE A 415 10.05 -22.94 -39.95
CA PHE A 415 8.67 -23.23 -39.56
C PHE A 415 8.11 -24.41 -40.37
N ASN A 416 7.62 -25.43 -39.65
CA ASN A 416 6.87 -26.57 -40.20
C ASN A 416 5.40 -26.50 -39.77
N ASP A 417 4.55 -27.29 -40.42
CA ASP A 417 3.14 -27.48 -40.06
C ASP A 417 2.36 -26.18 -39.88
N ILE A 418 2.60 -25.22 -40.78
CA ILE A 418 1.97 -23.90 -40.72
C ILE A 418 0.46 -24.04 -40.97
N LYS A 419 -0.37 -23.71 -39.96
CA LYS A 419 -1.83 -23.81 -40.00
C LYS A 419 -2.48 -22.47 -39.68
N GLU A 420 -3.33 -21.97 -40.55
CA GLU A 420 -4.12 -20.75 -40.27
C GLU A 420 -5.11 -21.00 -39.12
N VAL A 421 -5.13 -20.10 -38.14
CA VAL A 421 -6.01 -20.17 -36.95
C VAL A 421 -7.09 -19.09 -36.99
N SER A 422 -6.73 -17.90 -37.48
CA SER A 422 -7.67 -16.79 -37.58
C SER A 422 -7.20 -15.76 -38.59
N LYS A 423 -8.16 -15.08 -39.20
CA LYS A 423 -7.94 -14.01 -40.17
C LYS A 423 -8.91 -12.87 -39.89
N ASN A 424 -8.43 -11.64 -39.98
CA ASN A 424 -9.28 -10.44 -39.95
C ASN A 424 -8.83 -9.45 -41.05
N ASP A 425 -9.31 -8.21 -41.02
CA ASP A 425 -8.99 -7.20 -42.05
C ASP A 425 -7.57 -6.62 -41.97
N PHE A 426 -6.81 -6.92 -40.91
CA PHE A 426 -5.49 -6.33 -40.64
C PHE A 426 -4.34 -7.35 -40.58
N PHE A 427 -4.62 -8.58 -40.14
CA PHE A 427 -3.61 -9.62 -39.99
C PHE A 427 -4.18 -11.04 -40.12
N THR A 428 -3.30 -11.99 -40.41
CA THR A 428 -3.55 -13.42 -40.34
C THR A 428 -2.67 -14.05 -39.24
N ILE A 429 -3.26 -14.92 -38.43
CA ILE A 429 -2.57 -15.70 -37.40
C ILE A 429 -2.43 -17.15 -37.87
N HIS A 430 -1.21 -17.67 -37.83
CA HIS A 430 -0.92 -19.08 -38.06
C HIS A 430 -0.26 -19.70 -36.83
N LEU A 431 -0.46 -20.99 -36.63
CA LEU A 431 0.39 -21.83 -35.81
C LEU A 431 1.49 -22.43 -36.66
N ALA A 432 2.67 -22.63 -36.07
CA ALA A 432 3.74 -23.38 -36.69
C ALA A 432 4.59 -24.09 -35.63
N ILE A 433 5.34 -25.10 -36.06
CA ILE A 433 6.40 -25.71 -35.27
C ILE A 433 7.73 -25.08 -35.69
N TRP A 434 8.41 -24.42 -34.76
CA TRP A 434 9.76 -23.90 -34.97
C TRP A 434 10.77 -25.01 -34.69
N LYS A 435 11.42 -25.52 -35.76
CA LYS A 435 12.39 -26.63 -35.72
C LYS A 435 13.54 -26.39 -34.75
N ASP A 436 14.28 -25.30 -34.93
CA ASP A 436 15.39 -24.98 -34.02
C ASP A 436 14.87 -24.52 -32.65
N GLY A 437 13.74 -23.81 -32.62
CA GLY A 437 13.13 -23.29 -31.40
C GLY A 437 13.88 -22.12 -30.77
N PRO A 438 13.29 -21.49 -29.73
CA PRO A 438 13.83 -20.26 -29.14
C PRO A 438 15.13 -20.51 -28.39
N LEU A 439 16.05 -19.54 -28.49
CA LEU A 439 17.27 -19.52 -27.69
C LEU A 439 16.96 -19.05 -26.25
N SER A 440 17.36 -19.85 -25.27
CA SER A 440 17.17 -19.57 -23.84
C SER A 440 18.36 -20.03 -23.01
N TYR A 441 18.62 -19.37 -21.88
CA TYR A 441 19.69 -19.77 -20.98
C TYR A 441 19.31 -21.03 -20.19
N SER A 442 20.10 -22.10 -20.29
CA SER A 442 19.92 -23.32 -19.51
C SER A 442 20.75 -23.27 -18.23
N TYR A 443 20.07 -23.37 -17.08
CA TYR A 443 20.73 -23.49 -15.77
C TYR A 443 21.54 -24.79 -15.64
N VAL A 444 21.05 -25.89 -16.24
CA VAL A 444 21.72 -27.21 -16.22
C VAL A 444 23.02 -27.16 -17.01
N LYS A 445 22.99 -26.54 -18.19
CA LYS A 445 24.14 -26.49 -19.11
C LYS A 445 25.01 -25.23 -18.94
N LYS A 446 24.59 -24.28 -18.10
CA LYS A 446 25.25 -22.99 -17.83
C LYS A 446 25.61 -22.21 -19.12
N GLY A 447 24.67 -22.15 -20.05
CA GLY A 447 24.85 -21.50 -21.35
C GLY A 447 23.56 -21.40 -22.16
N LEU A 448 23.64 -20.70 -23.29
CA LEU A 448 22.52 -20.57 -24.23
C LEU A 448 22.24 -21.93 -24.92
N THR A 449 20.97 -22.30 -24.94
CA THR A 449 20.48 -23.57 -25.51
C THR A 449 19.18 -23.33 -26.25
N ARG A 450 18.91 -24.15 -27.25
CA ARG A 450 17.63 -24.11 -27.96
C ARG A 450 16.68 -25.21 -27.48
N LEU A 451 15.39 -24.89 -27.49
CA LEU A 451 14.29 -25.82 -27.25
C LEU A 451 13.63 -26.15 -28.59
N SER A 452 14.17 -27.15 -29.29
CA SER A 452 13.71 -27.58 -30.62
C SER A 452 12.24 -27.99 -30.64
N ASP A 453 11.64 -27.93 -31.84
CA ASP A 453 10.26 -28.32 -32.13
C ASP A 453 9.21 -27.59 -31.27
N LYS A 454 9.45 -26.31 -30.98
CA LYS A 454 8.54 -25.49 -30.18
C LYS A 454 7.36 -25.02 -31.03
N GLU A 455 6.13 -25.27 -30.58
CA GLU A 455 4.94 -24.65 -31.16
C GLU A 455 4.99 -23.13 -30.93
N VAL A 456 4.72 -22.35 -31.97
CA VAL A 456 4.75 -20.88 -31.97
C VAL A 456 3.58 -20.32 -32.74
N VAL A 457 3.25 -19.06 -32.45
CA VAL A 457 2.22 -18.30 -33.17
C VAL A 457 2.89 -17.30 -34.11
N LEU A 458 2.51 -17.33 -35.39
CA LEU A 458 2.99 -16.46 -36.46
C LEU A 458 1.90 -15.41 -36.78
N LYS A 459 2.14 -14.14 -36.49
CA LYS A 459 1.22 -13.03 -36.80
C LYS A 459 1.72 -12.26 -38.02
N SER A 460 1.03 -12.39 -39.15
CA SER A 460 1.34 -11.74 -40.42
C SER A 460 0.42 -10.55 -40.63
N TYR A 461 0.96 -9.34 -40.69
CA TYR A 461 0.20 -8.13 -40.98
C TYR A 461 0.10 -7.90 -42.50
N TYR A 462 -1.01 -7.35 -42.97
CA TYR A 462 -1.10 -6.92 -44.36
C TYR A 462 -0.26 -5.66 -44.58
N ASN A 463 0.37 -5.55 -45.75
CA ASN A 463 1.24 -4.44 -46.16
C ASN A 463 2.55 -4.30 -45.35
N SER A 464 3.00 -5.36 -44.66
CA SER A 464 4.32 -5.38 -44.01
C SER A 464 5.46 -5.76 -44.97
N GLN A 465 5.38 -5.39 -46.26
CA GLN A 465 6.45 -5.71 -47.23
C GLN A 465 7.70 -4.84 -47.04
N VAL A 466 7.57 -3.69 -46.36
CA VAL A 466 8.66 -2.73 -46.13
C VAL A 466 8.80 -2.49 -44.63
N ILE A 467 10.02 -2.57 -44.12
CA ILE A 467 10.32 -2.19 -42.73
C ILE A 467 10.30 -0.67 -42.65
N ASN A 468 9.40 -0.14 -41.83
CA ASN A 468 9.34 1.28 -41.51
C ASN A 468 9.35 1.48 -39.99
N ASN A 469 9.53 2.73 -39.55
CA ASN A 469 9.49 3.06 -38.12
C ASN A 469 8.14 2.66 -37.47
N GLU A 470 7.04 2.69 -38.22
CA GLU A 470 5.72 2.28 -37.73
C GLU A 470 5.67 0.79 -37.35
N PHE A 471 6.26 -0.10 -38.15
CA PHE A 471 6.37 -1.53 -37.85
C PHE A 471 7.32 -1.79 -36.67
N LEU A 472 8.44 -1.06 -36.60
CA LEU A 472 9.36 -1.15 -35.47
C LEU A 472 8.73 -0.61 -34.17
N ASP A 473 7.96 0.47 -34.24
CA ASP A 473 7.22 1.03 -33.12
C ASP A 473 6.09 0.09 -32.68
N GLU A 474 5.43 -0.59 -33.62
CA GLU A 474 4.48 -1.67 -33.31
C GLU A 474 5.16 -2.79 -32.53
N ILE A 475 6.39 -3.19 -32.89
CA ILE A 475 7.17 -4.18 -32.12
C ILE A 475 7.50 -3.65 -30.71
N LYS A 476 7.90 -2.38 -30.59
CA LYS A 476 8.21 -1.74 -29.30
C LYS A 476 6.99 -1.68 -28.37
N LYS A 477 5.75 -1.70 -28.87
CA LYS A 477 4.54 -1.80 -28.02
C LYS A 477 4.50 -3.10 -27.19
N TYR A 478 5.18 -4.15 -27.63
CA TYR A 478 5.29 -5.41 -26.92
C TYR A 478 6.44 -5.42 -25.88
N SER A 479 7.01 -4.25 -25.61
CA SER A 479 7.98 -3.99 -24.55
C SER A 479 7.31 -3.50 -23.25
N ASN A 480 7.84 -3.86 -22.08
CA ASN A 480 7.21 -3.58 -20.79
C ASN A 480 7.67 -2.22 -20.21
N ASN A 481 6.81 -1.19 -20.25
CA ASN A 481 7.14 0.18 -19.79
C ASN A 481 7.46 0.34 -18.29
N TYR A 482 7.25 -0.70 -17.47
CA TYR A 482 7.54 -0.66 -16.02
C TYR A 482 8.81 -1.41 -15.61
N LEU A 483 9.39 -2.24 -16.49
CA LEU A 483 10.58 -3.06 -16.22
C LEU A 483 11.43 -3.14 -17.50
N ASN A 484 12.40 -2.23 -17.63
CA ASN A 484 13.57 -2.30 -18.52
C ASN A 484 13.38 -2.84 -19.95
N ASN A 485 12.48 -2.26 -20.75
CA ASN A 485 12.45 -2.41 -22.22
C ASN A 485 12.51 -3.86 -22.78
N VAL A 486 12.12 -4.90 -22.02
CA VAL A 486 12.20 -6.30 -22.49
C VAL A 486 11.06 -6.60 -23.46
N ILE A 487 11.40 -7.00 -24.68
CA ILE A 487 10.46 -7.38 -25.75
C ILE A 487 10.07 -8.86 -25.59
N LYS A 488 8.77 -9.15 -25.63
CA LYS A 488 8.21 -10.48 -25.29
C LYS A 488 7.90 -11.40 -26.47
N ILE A 489 8.30 -11.01 -27.67
CA ILE A 489 8.20 -11.84 -28.88
C ILE A 489 9.51 -12.58 -29.12
N TYR A 490 9.46 -13.78 -29.70
CA TYR A 490 10.67 -14.56 -30.01
C TYR A 490 11.49 -13.95 -31.14
N GLY A 491 10.85 -13.27 -32.08
CA GLY A 491 11.55 -12.82 -33.26
C GLY A 491 10.66 -12.34 -34.39
N ILE A 492 11.31 -12.10 -35.51
CA ILE A 492 10.69 -11.75 -36.78
C ILE A 492 11.15 -12.74 -37.84
N THR A 493 10.26 -13.05 -38.77
CA THR A 493 10.55 -13.77 -40.00
C THR A 493 9.96 -13.04 -41.19
N LYS A 494 10.32 -13.43 -42.41
CA LYS A 494 9.73 -12.90 -43.64
C LYS A 494 9.26 -14.04 -44.51
N ASN A 495 7.98 -14.01 -44.87
CA ASN A 495 7.39 -15.01 -45.73
C ASN A 495 7.92 -14.81 -47.17
N PRO A 496 8.52 -15.83 -47.81
CA PRO A 496 9.15 -15.70 -49.12
C PRO A 496 8.14 -15.57 -50.28
N ASP A 497 6.89 -15.99 -50.09
CA ASP A 497 5.86 -15.94 -51.13
C ASP A 497 5.12 -14.59 -51.14
N THR A 498 4.90 -14.03 -49.95
CA THR A 498 4.13 -12.77 -49.77
C THR A 498 5.02 -11.56 -49.53
N GLU A 499 6.30 -11.77 -49.23
CA GLU A 499 7.27 -10.76 -48.81
C GLU A 499 6.89 -10.00 -47.52
N ASN A 500 5.83 -10.41 -46.82
CA ASN A 500 5.38 -9.79 -45.57
C ASN A 500 6.28 -10.22 -44.40
N TYR A 501 6.68 -9.25 -43.57
CA TYR A 501 7.26 -9.53 -42.26
C TYR A 501 6.20 -10.07 -41.30
N ILE A 502 6.60 -11.06 -40.50
CA ILE A 502 5.77 -11.83 -39.58
C ILE A 502 6.43 -11.82 -38.21
N MET A 503 5.67 -11.50 -37.17
CA MET A 503 6.12 -11.58 -35.78
C MET A 503 5.88 -12.98 -35.22
N VAL A 504 6.83 -13.49 -34.43
CA VAL A 504 6.81 -14.85 -33.88
C VAL A 504 6.63 -14.79 -32.36
N PHE A 505 5.55 -15.40 -31.86
CA PHE A 505 5.14 -15.36 -30.45
C PHE A 505 5.25 -16.75 -29.78
N PRO A 506 5.45 -16.79 -28.44
CA PRO A 506 5.28 -18.02 -27.66
C PRO A 506 3.87 -18.60 -27.80
N SER A 507 3.75 -19.93 -27.95
CA SER A 507 2.45 -20.60 -27.86
C SER A 507 2.05 -20.80 -26.39
N GLY A 508 0.81 -20.46 -26.07
CA GLY A 508 0.13 -20.83 -24.83
C GLY A 508 -1.35 -21.07 -25.11
N GLN A 509 -1.90 -22.16 -24.59
CA GLN A 509 -3.31 -22.52 -24.75
C GLN A 509 -4.02 -22.46 -23.41
N CYS A 510 -5.27 -21.99 -23.41
CA CYS A 510 -6.11 -22.03 -22.24
C CYS A 510 -6.59 -23.45 -21.96
N GLU A 511 -6.20 -24.01 -20.82
CA GLU A 511 -6.59 -25.37 -20.42
C GLU A 511 -8.11 -25.59 -20.37
N LYS A 512 -8.89 -24.53 -20.11
CA LYS A 512 -10.36 -24.62 -19.97
C LYS A 512 -11.10 -24.74 -21.31
N CYS A 513 -10.60 -24.12 -22.38
CA CYS A 513 -11.33 -24.07 -23.65
C CYS A 513 -10.49 -24.42 -24.88
N GLY A 514 -9.20 -24.76 -24.70
CA GLY A 514 -8.27 -25.06 -25.78
C GLY A 514 -7.93 -23.87 -26.69
N LYS A 515 -8.49 -22.68 -26.45
CA LYS A 515 -8.18 -21.49 -27.24
C LYS A 515 -6.83 -20.92 -26.84
N GLN A 516 -6.08 -20.48 -27.84
CA GLN A 516 -4.77 -19.86 -27.65
C GLN A 516 -4.88 -18.50 -26.98
N TYR A 517 -3.90 -18.19 -26.14
CA TYR A 517 -3.73 -16.84 -25.63
C TYR A 517 -3.31 -15.92 -26.78
N ILE A 518 -4.05 -14.83 -26.93
CA ILE A 518 -3.90 -13.87 -28.05
C ILE A 518 -2.80 -12.83 -27.74
N ASP A 519 -2.33 -12.76 -26.49
CA ASP A 519 -1.23 -11.89 -26.03
C ASP A 519 -0.54 -12.47 -24.76
N ASP A 520 0.64 -11.94 -24.41
CA ASP A 520 1.49 -12.47 -23.32
C ASP A 520 1.00 -12.16 -21.91
N LEU A 521 0.17 -11.12 -21.72
CA LEU A 521 -0.48 -10.86 -20.43
C LEU A 521 -1.45 -12.00 -20.12
N ASN A 522 -2.20 -12.41 -21.13
CA ASN A 522 -3.13 -13.52 -21.08
C ASN A 522 -2.40 -14.84 -20.81
N ALA A 523 -1.27 -15.07 -21.47
CA ALA A 523 -0.45 -16.26 -21.23
C ALA A 523 0.20 -16.26 -19.83
N LYS A 524 0.76 -15.13 -19.38
CA LYS A 524 1.42 -14.99 -18.06
C LYS A 524 0.49 -15.32 -16.89
N TYR A 525 -0.76 -14.83 -16.95
CA TYR A 525 -1.74 -15.04 -15.89
C TYR A 525 -2.64 -16.24 -16.16
N GLU A 526 -2.44 -16.97 -17.26
CA GLU A 526 -3.37 -17.99 -17.75
C GLU A 526 -4.81 -17.44 -17.94
N TRP A 527 -4.93 -16.14 -18.25
CA TRP A 527 -6.19 -15.45 -18.42
C TRP A 527 -6.71 -15.58 -19.85
N CYS A 528 -7.87 -16.22 -20.02
CA CYS A 528 -8.47 -16.40 -21.35
C CYS A 528 -9.73 -15.56 -21.50
N LYS A 529 -9.69 -14.55 -22.35
CA LYS A 529 -10.82 -13.64 -22.59
C LYS A 529 -12.13 -14.35 -23.00
N PRO A 530 -12.13 -15.35 -23.90
CA PRO A 530 -13.30 -16.19 -24.13
C PRO A 530 -13.84 -16.90 -22.88
N CYS A 531 -12.97 -17.52 -22.08
CA CYS A 531 -13.36 -18.18 -20.83
C CYS A 531 -13.92 -17.18 -19.81
N GLN A 532 -13.33 -15.98 -19.72
CA GLN A 532 -13.87 -14.90 -18.91
C GLN A 532 -15.28 -14.52 -19.37
N ARG A 533 -15.50 -14.31 -20.67
CA ARG A 533 -16.83 -13.97 -21.20
C ARG A 533 -17.85 -15.06 -20.86
N ASN A 534 -17.47 -16.33 -20.95
CA ASN A 534 -18.33 -17.44 -20.57
C ASN A 534 -18.61 -17.44 -19.06
N PHE A 535 -17.57 -17.28 -18.23
CA PHE A 535 -17.72 -17.15 -16.78
C PHE A 535 -18.68 -16.03 -16.40
N PHE A 536 -18.57 -14.84 -17.01
CA PHE A 536 -19.52 -13.75 -16.74
C PHE A 536 -20.93 -14.09 -17.20
N LYS A 537 -21.11 -14.64 -18.42
CA LYS A 537 -22.42 -15.06 -18.93
C LYS A 537 -23.10 -16.08 -18.01
N GLU A 538 -22.37 -17.04 -17.48
CA GLU A 538 -22.87 -18.05 -16.54
C GLU A 538 -23.27 -17.45 -15.19
N ASN A 539 -22.67 -16.31 -14.80
CA ASN A 539 -22.90 -15.65 -13.52
C ASN A 539 -23.79 -14.40 -13.61
N PHE A 540 -24.28 -13.99 -14.79
CA PHE A 540 -25.15 -12.82 -14.95
C PHE A 540 -26.41 -12.86 -14.07
N THR A 541 -26.91 -14.05 -13.75
CA THR A 541 -28.06 -14.24 -12.86
C THR A 541 -27.74 -13.91 -11.39
N LYS A 542 -26.46 -13.88 -10.99
CA LYS A 542 -26.02 -13.52 -9.64
C LYS A 542 -25.90 -12.02 -9.41
N TRP A 543 -25.78 -11.22 -10.48
CA TRP A 543 -25.61 -9.77 -10.42
C TRP A 543 -26.88 -9.00 -10.79
N THR A 544 -28.06 -9.57 -10.53
CA THR A 544 -29.33 -8.93 -10.87
C THR A 544 -29.75 -7.93 -9.81
N SER A 545 -29.95 -6.68 -10.23
CA SER A 545 -30.46 -5.59 -9.39
C SER A 545 -31.99 -5.52 -9.30
N GLY A 546 -32.70 -6.26 -10.17
CA GLY A 546 -34.13 -6.08 -10.42
C GLY A 546 -34.46 -4.91 -11.34
N ASN A 547 -33.47 -4.09 -11.76
CA ASN A 547 -33.62 -3.01 -12.72
C ASN A 547 -32.84 -3.34 -14.02
N GLU A 548 -33.54 -3.41 -15.15
CA GLU A 548 -32.92 -3.88 -16.39
C GLU A 548 -31.86 -2.92 -16.96
N ASN A 549 -31.99 -1.61 -16.73
CA ASN A 549 -30.98 -0.63 -17.16
C ASN A 549 -29.66 -0.83 -16.41
N ILE A 550 -29.73 -1.07 -15.09
CA ILE A 550 -28.55 -1.37 -14.26
C ILE A 550 -27.95 -2.73 -14.66
N ASN A 551 -28.79 -3.75 -14.86
CA ASN A 551 -28.32 -5.06 -15.29
C ASN A 551 -27.58 -4.98 -16.64
N ASN A 552 -28.11 -4.22 -17.59
CA ASN A 552 -27.48 -4.02 -18.89
C ASN A 552 -26.15 -3.28 -18.77
N LEU A 553 -26.08 -2.22 -17.96
CA LEU A 553 -24.83 -1.51 -17.67
C LEU A 553 -23.76 -2.44 -17.08
N ILE A 554 -24.13 -3.30 -16.12
CA ILE A 554 -23.21 -4.28 -15.51
C ILE A 554 -22.72 -5.28 -16.57
N ARG A 555 -23.62 -5.84 -17.39
CA ARG A 555 -23.24 -6.77 -18.46
C ARG A 555 -22.30 -6.11 -19.48
N GLU A 556 -22.62 -4.91 -19.93
CA GLU A 556 -21.80 -4.17 -20.90
C GLU A 556 -20.40 -3.88 -20.38
N THR A 557 -20.29 -3.42 -19.13
CA THR A 557 -19.01 -3.07 -18.49
C THR A 557 -18.14 -4.31 -18.25
N GLN A 558 -18.71 -5.41 -17.77
CA GLN A 558 -18.00 -6.69 -17.61
C GLN A 558 -17.50 -7.26 -18.96
N LEU A 559 -18.27 -7.11 -20.04
CA LEU A 559 -17.87 -7.57 -21.38
C LEU A 559 -16.78 -6.70 -22.03
N LYS A 560 -16.61 -5.46 -21.55
CA LYS A 560 -15.56 -4.51 -21.95
C LYS A 560 -14.24 -4.71 -21.17
N ILE A 561 -14.11 -5.71 -20.31
CA ILE A 561 -12.82 -6.01 -19.67
C ILE A 561 -11.81 -6.51 -20.72
N HIS A 562 -10.61 -5.92 -20.72
CA HIS A 562 -9.53 -6.20 -21.66
C HIS A 562 -8.25 -6.70 -20.99
N ASN A 563 -8.08 -6.51 -19.68
CA ASN A 563 -6.93 -6.94 -18.90
C ASN A 563 -7.37 -7.75 -17.66
N PRO A 564 -6.61 -8.78 -17.22
CA PRO A 564 -6.89 -9.51 -15.97
C PRO A 564 -6.92 -8.62 -14.70
N ASN A 565 -6.25 -7.46 -14.73
CA ASN A 565 -6.24 -6.50 -13.62
C ASN A 565 -7.38 -5.48 -13.66
N ASP A 566 -8.21 -5.46 -14.71
CA ASP A 566 -9.34 -4.55 -14.79
C ASP A 566 -10.36 -4.85 -13.68
N ILE A 567 -11.01 -3.81 -13.18
CA ILE A 567 -12.02 -3.93 -12.14
C ILE A 567 -13.27 -4.56 -12.71
N VAL A 568 -13.79 -5.58 -12.01
CA VAL A 568 -15.09 -6.17 -12.32
C VAL A 568 -16.19 -5.33 -11.66
N PHE A 569 -16.87 -4.53 -12.48
CA PHE A 569 -18.05 -3.79 -12.03
C PHE A 569 -19.23 -4.75 -11.79
N GLU A 570 -19.86 -4.69 -10.61
CA GLU A 570 -20.92 -5.63 -10.25
C GLU A 570 -22.08 -5.03 -9.44
N TRP A 571 -23.20 -5.77 -9.41
CA TRP A 571 -24.24 -5.52 -8.42
C TRP A 571 -23.82 -6.16 -7.09
N ILE A 572 -23.80 -5.37 -6.03
CA ILE A 572 -23.36 -5.80 -4.71
C ILE A 572 -24.58 -5.82 -3.79
N PRO A 573 -25.03 -7.00 -3.30
CA PRO A 573 -26.13 -7.08 -2.35
C PRO A 573 -25.83 -6.27 -1.08
N TYR A 574 -26.78 -5.45 -0.62
CA TYR A 574 -26.55 -4.53 0.50
C TYR A 574 -26.12 -5.21 1.80
N ASN A 575 -26.57 -6.46 2.03
CA ASN A 575 -26.18 -7.27 3.20
C ASN A 575 -24.69 -7.68 3.23
N GLN A 576 -23.94 -7.40 2.16
CA GLN A 576 -22.50 -7.59 2.07
C GLN A 576 -21.70 -6.48 2.77
N PHE A 577 -22.34 -5.37 3.13
CA PHE A 577 -21.69 -4.26 3.81
C PHE A 577 -21.89 -4.35 5.32
N ASN A 578 -20.78 -4.28 6.05
CA ASN A 578 -20.72 -4.18 7.51
C ASN A 578 -20.08 -2.86 7.93
N ASN A 579 -20.23 -2.49 9.21
CA ASN A 579 -19.59 -1.30 9.80
C ASN A 579 -19.87 -0.03 8.99
N ILE A 580 -21.11 0.12 8.50
CA ILE A 580 -21.54 1.27 7.72
C ILE A 580 -21.54 2.50 8.65
N LYS A 581 -20.73 3.51 8.35
CA LYS A 581 -20.63 4.76 9.11
C LYS A 581 -20.70 5.94 8.17
N GLU A 582 -21.54 6.92 8.46
CA GLU A 582 -21.59 8.16 7.70
C GLU A 582 -20.26 8.91 7.83
N ILE A 583 -19.73 9.39 6.71
CA ILE A 583 -18.45 10.13 6.66
C ILE A 583 -18.57 11.48 5.95
N GLY A 584 -19.72 11.78 5.37
CA GLY A 584 -20.01 13.08 4.78
C GLY A 584 -21.38 13.12 4.12
N THR A 585 -21.96 14.31 4.07
CA THR A 585 -23.20 14.59 3.37
C THR A 585 -22.93 15.64 2.29
N GLY A 586 -23.66 15.54 1.18
CA GLY A 586 -23.67 16.54 0.13
C GLY A 586 -25.09 16.76 -0.38
N GLY A 587 -25.28 17.78 -1.21
CA GLY A 587 -26.63 18.20 -1.65
C GLY A 587 -27.45 17.11 -2.37
N VAL A 588 -26.80 16.17 -3.07
CA VAL A 588 -27.47 15.11 -3.85
C VAL A 588 -27.22 13.70 -3.33
N SER A 589 -26.30 13.53 -2.38
CA SER A 589 -25.88 12.21 -1.90
C SER A 589 -25.26 12.26 -0.51
N MET A 590 -25.38 11.16 0.23
CA MET A 590 -24.62 10.90 1.45
C MET A 590 -23.49 9.91 1.16
N VAL A 591 -22.38 10.02 1.88
CA VAL A 591 -21.24 9.11 1.75
C VAL A 591 -21.04 8.39 3.08
N PHE A 592 -20.97 7.06 3.00
CA PHE A 592 -20.67 6.18 4.13
C PHE A 592 -19.35 5.44 3.89
N SER A 593 -18.62 5.13 4.94
CA SER A 593 -17.58 4.09 4.91
C SER A 593 -18.22 2.75 5.27
N ALA A 594 -17.76 1.66 4.68
CA ALA A 594 -18.19 0.32 5.03
C ALA A 594 -17.08 -0.71 4.77
N VAL A 595 -17.24 -1.91 5.33
CA VAL A 595 -16.45 -3.10 5.01
C VAL A 595 -17.29 -4.01 4.14
N TRP A 596 -16.85 -4.26 2.91
CA TRP A 596 -17.45 -5.22 2.01
C TRP A 596 -16.87 -6.61 2.29
N LYS A 597 -17.71 -7.52 2.85
CA LYS A 597 -17.32 -8.88 3.27
C LYS A 597 -16.67 -9.69 2.17
N ASP A 598 -17.39 -9.88 1.07
CA ASP A 598 -16.91 -10.65 -0.07
C ASP A 598 -15.76 -9.89 -0.78
N GLY A 599 -15.88 -8.56 -0.87
CA GLY A 599 -14.90 -7.72 -1.55
C GLY A 599 -14.88 -7.90 -3.07
N PRO A 600 -14.07 -7.10 -3.79
CA PRO A 600 -14.08 -7.09 -5.24
C PRO A 600 -13.58 -8.40 -5.84
N LEU A 601 -14.22 -8.81 -6.93
CA LEU A 601 -13.76 -9.90 -7.77
C LEU A 601 -12.52 -9.47 -8.55
N TYR A 602 -11.47 -10.30 -8.54
CA TYR A 602 -10.24 -10.07 -9.30
C TYR A 602 -9.72 -11.38 -9.88
N TYR A 603 -8.84 -11.27 -10.87
CA TYR A 603 -8.24 -12.44 -11.50
C TYR A 603 -6.83 -12.70 -10.96
N ASN A 604 -6.59 -13.92 -10.48
CA ASN A 604 -5.27 -14.42 -10.07
C ASN A 604 -5.19 -15.91 -10.38
N TYR A 605 -4.76 -16.25 -11.61
CA TYR A 605 -4.78 -17.62 -12.13
C TYR A 605 -6.18 -18.29 -12.02
N GLY A 606 -7.23 -17.46 -11.95
CA GLY A 606 -8.59 -17.84 -11.58
C GLY A 606 -9.35 -16.68 -10.92
N TRP A 607 -10.68 -16.71 -10.97
CA TRP A 607 -11.52 -15.68 -10.34
C TRP A 607 -11.54 -15.87 -8.82
N SER A 608 -11.04 -14.87 -8.10
CA SER A 608 -10.96 -14.84 -6.63
C SER A 608 -11.55 -13.53 -6.11
N ARG A 609 -11.85 -13.45 -4.81
CA ARG A 609 -12.34 -12.22 -4.18
C ARG A 609 -11.40 -11.74 -3.07
N LYS A 610 -11.24 -10.42 -2.96
CA LYS A 610 -10.43 -9.81 -1.90
C LYS A 610 -11.30 -9.46 -0.70
N PHE A 611 -11.47 -10.43 0.21
CA PHE A 611 -12.36 -10.31 1.37
C PHE A 611 -12.10 -9.08 2.24
N ASN A 612 -13.16 -8.59 2.89
CA ASN A 612 -13.15 -7.51 3.88
C ASN A 612 -12.53 -6.20 3.37
N LYS A 613 -12.81 -5.83 2.11
CA LYS A 613 -12.33 -4.58 1.53
C LYS A 613 -13.08 -3.39 2.15
N LYS A 614 -12.35 -2.41 2.68
CA LYS A 614 -12.92 -1.12 3.05
C LYS A 614 -13.29 -0.33 1.79
N VAL A 615 -14.53 0.17 1.74
CA VAL A 615 -15.14 0.87 0.60
C VAL A 615 -15.87 2.13 1.05
N ALA A 616 -16.09 3.05 0.12
CA ALA A 616 -16.99 4.18 0.28
C ALA A 616 -18.32 3.90 -0.45
N LEU A 617 -19.44 4.16 0.23
CA LEU A 617 -20.80 3.99 -0.27
C LEU A 617 -21.41 5.38 -0.49
N LYS A 618 -21.52 5.81 -1.74
CA LYS A 618 -22.17 7.08 -2.08
C LYS A 618 -23.64 6.81 -2.41
N ARG A 619 -24.53 7.09 -1.46
CA ARG A 619 -25.98 6.89 -1.54
C ARG A 619 -26.67 8.13 -2.08
N TYR A 620 -27.41 8.01 -3.17
CA TYR A 620 -28.15 9.11 -3.80
C TYR A 620 -29.56 9.18 -3.24
N TYR A 621 -30.01 10.38 -2.86
CA TYR A 621 -31.38 10.56 -2.39
C TYR A 621 -32.36 10.20 -3.51
N LYS A 622 -33.38 9.41 -3.20
CA LYS A 622 -34.43 9.06 -4.16
C LYS A 622 -35.17 10.30 -4.66
N SER A 623 -34.98 10.61 -5.93
CA SER A 623 -35.73 11.58 -6.74
C SER A 623 -36.12 10.95 -8.07
N GLU A 624 -37.03 11.57 -8.83
CA GLU A 624 -37.42 11.09 -10.17
C GLU A 624 -36.20 10.89 -11.10
N ASP A 625 -35.16 11.72 -10.94
CA ASP A 625 -33.93 11.67 -11.76
C ASP A 625 -32.73 10.97 -11.11
N SER A 626 -32.85 10.49 -9.86
CA SER A 626 -31.71 9.93 -9.10
C SER A 626 -30.96 8.79 -9.80
N ILE A 627 -31.68 7.93 -10.54
CA ILE A 627 -31.08 6.87 -11.36
C ILE A 627 -30.27 7.47 -12.53
N ASN A 628 -30.81 8.49 -13.21
CA ASN A 628 -30.12 9.13 -14.33
C ASN A 628 -28.85 9.82 -13.86
N THR A 629 -28.89 10.53 -12.72
CA THR A 629 -27.71 11.16 -12.12
C THR A 629 -26.62 10.13 -11.78
N LEU A 630 -27.00 9.03 -11.11
CA LEU A 630 -26.08 7.92 -10.82
C LEU A 630 -25.49 7.33 -12.10
N LEU A 631 -26.32 7.01 -13.09
CA LEU A 631 -25.88 6.39 -14.34
C LEU A 631 -24.97 7.31 -15.15
N ASN A 632 -25.23 8.63 -15.15
CA ASN A 632 -24.38 9.62 -15.80
C ASN A 632 -23.00 9.68 -15.13
N GLU A 633 -22.95 9.68 -13.80
CA GLU A 633 -21.69 9.65 -13.05
C GLU A 633 -20.89 8.38 -13.37
N ILE A 634 -21.54 7.22 -13.40
CA ILE A 634 -20.90 5.95 -13.73
C ILE A 634 -20.38 5.95 -15.18
N LYS A 635 -21.16 6.45 -16.14
CA LYS A 635 -20.74 6.58 -17.54
C LYS A 635 -19.51 7.47 -17.67
N ALA A 636 -19.49 8.61 -16.97
CA ALA A 636 -18.33 9.52 -16.95
C ALA A 636 -17.07 8.80 -16.43
N HIS A 637 -17.18 8.04 -15.33
CA HIS A 637 -16.09 7.22 -14.81
C HIS A 637 -15.54 6.24 -15.87
N PHE A 638 -16.40 5.57 -16.63
CA PHE A 638 -15.99 4.63 -17.68
C PHE A 638 -15.42 5.29 -18.94
N VAL A 639 -15.89 6.48 -19.31
CA VAL A 639 -15.38 7.21 -20.49
C VAL A 639 -13.94 7.69 -20.27
N ILE A 640 -13.64 8.14 -19.05
CA ILE A 640 -12.31 8.66 -18.72
C ILE A 640 -11.33 7.53 -18.42
N ASN A 641 -11.77 6.52 -17.66
CA ASN A 641 -11.02 5.29 -17.34
C ASN A 641 -9.52 5.53 -17.06
N SER A 642 -9.21 6.09 -15.88
CA SER A 642 -7.88 6.57 -15.57
C SER A 642 -7.49 6.36 -14.11
N ARG A 643 -6.18 6.25 -13.88
CA ARG A 643 -5.55 6.11 -12.56
C ARG A 643 -5.74 7.32 -11.64
N PHE A 644 -6.11 8.49 -12.18
CA PHE A 644 -6.34 9.71 -11.40
C PHE A 644 -7.77 9.80 -10.83
N PHE A 645 -8.59 8.77 -11.04
CA PHE A 645 -9.96 8.70 -10.54
C PHE A 645 -10.07 7.57 -9.54
N ILE A 646 -10.94 7.75 -8.55
CA ILE A 646 -11.17 6.73 -7.54
C ILE A 646 -11.82 5.50 -8.19
N ASN A 647 -11.38 4.31 -7.78
CA ASN A 647 -11.86 3.05 -8.34
C ASN A 647 -13.37 2.89 -8.07
N LEU A 648 -14.10 2.47 -9.09
CA LEU A 648 -15.54 2.20 -9.03
C LEU A 648 -15.78 0.68 -9.10
N TYR A 649 -16.30 0.11 -8.01
CA TYR A 649 -16.50 -1.35 -7.90
C TYR A 649 -17.90 -1.81 -8.32
N GLY A 650 -18.93 -0.99 -8.15
CA GLY A 650 -20.28 -1.48 -8.39
C GLY A 650 -21.40 -0.55 -7.96
N ILE A 651 -22.61 -1.12 -8.00
CA ILE A 651 -23.85 -0.50 -7.53
C ILE A 651 -24.47 -1.40 -6.46
N SER A 652 -25.09 -0.78 -5.47
CA SER A 652 -25.98 -1.43 -4.52
C SER A 652 -27.28 -0.63 -4.37
N GLN A 653 -28.18 -1.11 -3.53
CA GLN A 653 -29.39 -0.39 -3.16
C GLN A 653 -29.68 -0.60 -1.68
N ASP A 654 -29.95 0.50 -0.99
CA ASP A 654 -30.38 0.49 0.40
C ASP A 654 -31.69 -0.31 0.54
N LEU A 655 -31.72 -1.28 1.45
CA LEU A 655 -32.89 -2.16 1.58
C LEU A 655 -34.11 -1.43 2.14
N VAL A 656 -33.90 -0.36 2.90
CA VAL A 656 -34.95 0.42 3.58
C VAL A 656 -35.40 1.58 2.70
N THR A 657 -34.48 2.47 2.33
CA THR A 657 -34.84 3.69 1.58
C THR A 657 -35.08 3.42 0.10
N LYS A 658 -34.56 2.30 -0.42
CA LYS A 658 -34.49 1.98 -1.86
C LYS A 658 -33.62 2.96 -2.66
N ASP A 659 -32.82 3.77 -1.98
CA ASP A 659 -31.82 4.64 -2.60
C ASP A 659 -30.75 3.80 -3.27
N TYR A 660 -30.32 4.21 -4.46
CA TYR A 660 -29.18 3.58 -5.11
C TYR A 660 -27.87 4.08 -4.53
N ILE A 661 -26.89 3.17 -4.49
CA ILE A 661 -25.59 3.38 -3.87
C ILE A 661 -24.51 3.06 -4.89
N MET A 662 -23.60 4.00 -5.11
CA MET A 662 -22.35 3.76 -5.82
C MET A 662 -21.29 3.26 -4.84
N VAL A 663 -20.58 2.19 -5.20
CA VAL A 663 -19.57 1.55 -4.34
C VAL A 663 -18.19 1.85 -4.90
N LEU A 664 -17.41 2.64 -4.16
CA LEU A 664 -16.12 3.20 -4.56
C LEU A 664 -15.01 2.68 -3.65
N ASP A 665 -13.76 2.83 -4.09
CA ASP A 665 -12.63 2.70 -3.18
C ASP A 665 -12.76 3.66 -2.00
N TYR A 666 -12.18 3.30 -0.85
CA TYR A 666 -12.15 4.18 0.30
C TYR A 666 -10.86 4.98 0.30
N ALA A 667 -10.95 6.31 0.23
CA ALA A 667 -9.80 7.19 0.36
C ALA A 667 -9.46 7.41 1.85
N GLU A 668 -8.34 6.85 2.32
CA GLU A 668 -7.97 6.79 3.75
C GLU A 668 -7.91 8.17 4.42
N TYR A 669 -7.48 9.17 3.67
CA TYR A 669 -7.28 10.52 4.19
C TYR A 669 -8.43 11.49 3.88
N GLY A 670 -9.49 11.03 3.22
CA GLY A 670 -10.64 11.85 2.87
C GLY A 670 -10.33 12.87 1.78
N ASN A 671 -11.00 14.02 1.81
CA ASN A 671 -10.79 15.09 0.83
C ASN A 671 -9.53 15.94 1.12
N LEU A 672 -9.04 16.63 0.10
CA LEU A 672 -7.82 17.44 0.16
C LEU A 672 -7.92 18.53 1.22
N ALA A 673 -9.09 19.17 1.38
CA ALA A 673 -9.29 20.20 2.40
C ALA A 673 -9.02 19.67 3.81
N ASN A 674 -9.62 18.54 4.15
CA ASN A 674 -9.46 17.88 5.45
C ASN A 674 -8.04 17.35 5.65
N TRP A 675 -7.41 16.82 4.60
CA TRP A 675 -6.05 16.32 4.66
C TRP A 675 -5.04 17.44 4.91
N VAL A 676 -5.13 18.55 4.17
CA VAL A 676 -4.24 19.71 4.35
C VAL A 676 -4.39 20.28 5.76
N LYS A 677 -5.60 20.43 6.28
CA LYS A 677 -5.84 20.93 7.65
C LYS A 677 -5.11 20.11 8.73
N LYS A 678 -4.99 18.80 8.54
CA LYS A 678 -4.32 17.88 9.48
C LYS A 678 -2.81 17.78 9.27
N ASN A 679 -2.33 18.06 8.05
CA ASN A 679 -0.96 17.76 7.64
C ASN A 679 -0.18 19.00 7.16
N TYR A 680 -0.71 20.21 7.37
CA TYR A 680 -0.13 21.46 6.86
C TYR A 680 1.35 21.63 7.24
N GLU A 681 1.73 21.21 8.45
CA GLU A 681 3.11 21.26 8.93
C GLU A 681 4.07 20.48 8.04
N LYS A 682 3.64 19.33 7.53
CA LYS A 682 4.44 18.43 6.69
C LYS A 682 4.30 18.75 5.19
N PHE A 683 3.34 19.58 4.79
CA PHE A 683 2.99 19.87 3.41
C PHE A 683 3.97 20.88 2.75
N SER A 684 5.17 20.40 2.44
CA SER A 684 6.24 21.19 1.82
C SER A 684 5.92 21.58 0.38
N TRP A 685 6.61 22.59 -0.17
CA TRP A 685 6.40 23.03 -1.56
C TRP A 685 6.59 21.93 -2.61
N SER A 686 7.51 20.98 -2.37
CA SER A 686 7.66 19.82 -3.24
C SER A 686 6.40 18.93 -3.24
N GLN A 687 5.82 18.67 -2.06
CA GLN A 687 4.57 17.92 -1.96
C GLN A 687 3.38 18.69 -2.54
N LYS A 688 3.32 20.01 -2.35
CA LYS A 688 2.30 20.90 -2.94
C LYS A 688 2.28 20.80 -4.46
N LEU A 689 3.46 20.91 -5.10
CA LEU A 689 3.58 20.76 -6.56
C LEU A 689 3.19 19.35 -7.02
N LYS A 690 3.55 18.31 -6.27
CA LYS A 690 3.19 16.92 -6.58
C LYS A 690 1.67 16.69 -6.54
N VAL A 691 0.98 17.22 -5.52
CA VAL A 691 -0.48 17.19 -5.43
C VAL A 691 -1.09 17.87 -6.65
N LEU A 692 -0.66 19.10 -6.97
CA LEU A 692 -1.18 19.85 -8.11
C LEU A 692 -0.91 19.17 -9.44
N LEU A 693 0.23 18.49 -9.58
CA LEU A 693 0.57 17.73 -10.77
C LEU A 693 -0.42 16.58 -11.00
N TYR A 694 -0.79 15.82 -9.97
CA TYR A 694 -1.79 14.76 -10.10
C TYR A 694 -3.19 15.33 -10.41
N ILE A 695 -3.55 16.44 -9.78
CA ILE A 695 -4.84 17.13 -10.02
C ILE A 695 -4.92 17.59 -11.48
N ILE A 696 -3.89 18.26 -12.01
CA ILE A 696 -3.91 18.77 -13.39
C ILE A 696 -3.82 17.65 -14.42
N GLN A 697 -3.10 16.56 -14.14
CA GLN A 697 -3.05 15.39 -15.01
C GLN A 697 -4.42 14.74 -15.15
N GLY A 698 -5.15 14.57 -14.04
CA GLY A 698 -6.52 14.08 -14.08
C GLY A 698 -7.47 15.04 -14.83
N LEU A 699 -7.37 16.35 -14.57
CA LEU A 699 -8.21 17.33 -15.26
C LEU A 699 -7.93 17.40 -16.77
N LYS A 700 -6.66 17.31 -17.16
CA LYS A 700 -6.24 17.23 -18.56
C LYS A 700 -6.89 16.05 -19.28
N GLU A 701 -6.96 14.88 -18.65
CA GLU A 701 -7.60 13.71 -19.26
C GLU A 701 -9.11 13.89 -19.43
N ILE A 702 -9.80 14.53 -18.48
CA ILE A 702 -11.21 14.94 -18.64
C ILE A 702 -11.34 15.84 -19.87
N HIS A 703 -10.48 16.86 -19.97
CA HIS A 703 -10.55 17.84 -21.06
C HIS A 703 -10.25 17.21 -22.42
N GLN A 704 -9.30 16.27 -22.49
CA GLN A 704 -8.98 15.53 -23.72
C GLN A 704 -10.14 14.67 -24.21
N LYS A 705 -10.99 14.16 -23.31
CA LYS A 705 -12.23 13.45 -23.64
C LYS A 705 -13.39 14.38 -24.04
N GLN A 706 -13.11 15.67 -24.26
CA GLN A 706 -14.13 16.68 -24.55
C GLN A 706 -15.19 16.76 -23.45
N MET A 707 -14.76 16.61 -22.19
CA MET A 707 -15.63 16.75 -21.02
C MET A 707 -15.23 17.98 -20.19
N ILE A 708 -16.17 18.44 -19.37
CA ILE A 708 -16.04 19.53 -18.39
C ILE A 708 -16.43 18.95 -17.03
N HIS A 709 -15.64 19.17 -15.97
CA HIS A 709 -15.92 18.62 -14.64
C HIS A 709 -17.08 19.35 -13.93
N CYS A 710 -17.16 20.67 -14.11
CA CYS A 710 -18.22 21.58 -13.63
C CYS A 710 -18.28 21.84 -12.12
N CYS A 711 -17.75 20.98 -11.25
CA CYS A 711 -17.80 21.18 -9.79
C CYS A 711 -16.44 21.07 -9.11
N PHE A 712 -15.36 21.40 -9.81
CA PHE A 712 -14.00 21.16 -9.33
C PHE A 712 -13.64 22.02 -8.10
N ASN A 713 -13.31 21.40 -6.97
CA ASN A 713 -12.91 22.11 -5.74
C ASN A 713 -12.11 21.19 -4.79
N THR A 714 -11.67 21.70 -3.64
CA THR A 714 -10.85 20.93 -2.68
C THR A 714 -11.61 19.78 -2.00
N GLY A 715 -12.94 19.83 -1.97
CA GLY A 715 -13.81 18.75 -1.50
C GLY A 715 -14.01 17.61 -2.52
N THR A 716 -13.80 17.86 -3.82
CA THR A 716 -13.88 16.85 -4.87
C THR A 716 -12.56 16.14 -5.14
N ILE A 717 -11.46 16.60 -4.53
CA ILE A 717 -10.15 15.95 -4.59
C ILE A 717 -9.99 15.05 -3.36
N LEU A 718 -9.73 13.77 -3.57
CA LEU A 718 -9.56 12.78 -2.52
C LEU A 718 -8.08 12.40 -2.38
N VAL A 719 -7.65 12.09 -1.15
CA VAL A 719 -6.28 11.70 -0.82
C VAL A 719 -6.28 10.33 -0.14
N SER A 720 -5.35 9.48 -0.53
CA SER A 720 -5.24 8.09 -0.06
C SER A 720 -3.78 7.68 0.04
N GLU A 721 -3.49 6.66 0.84
CA GLU A 721 -2.14 6.13 1.01
C GLU A 721 -1.74 5.21 -0.16
N ASN A 722 -0.47 5.27 -0.56
CA ASN A 722 0.14 4.33 -1.49
C ASN A 722 1.07 3.36 -0.72
N LYS A 723 1.28 2.16 -1.27
CA LYS A 723 2.12 1.06 -0.74
C LYS A 723 3.58 1.44 -0.45
N LEU A 724 4.02 2.62 -0.87
CA LEU A 724 5.38 3.14 -0.67
C LEU A 724 5.45 4.23 0.42
N ASN A 725 4.45 4.31 1.32
CA ASN A 725 4.30 5.37 2.31
C ASN A 725 4.26 6.79 1.69
N ASP A 726 3.61 6.88 0.53
CA ASP A 726 3.40 8.10 -0.26
C ASP A 726 1.89 8.35 -0.42
N PHE A 727 1.46 9.47 -1.00
CA PHE A 727 0.04 9.77 -1.19
C PHE A 727 -0.39 9.68 -2.66
N ASN A 728 -1.57 9.12 -2.90
CA ASN A 728 -2.28 9.20 -4.16
C ASN A 728 -3.35 10.30 -4.08
N VAL A 729 -3.60 10.96 -5.22
CA VAL A 729 -4.64 11.99 -5.35
C VAL A 729 -5.62 11.56 -6.41
N PHE A 730 -6.91 11.59 -6.09
CA PHE A 730 -8.00 11.17 -6.96
C PHE A 730 -9.02 12.29 -7.16
N ILE A 731 -9.52 12.43 -8.38
CA ILE A 731 -10.66 13.28 -8.70
C ILE A 731 -11.95 12.48 -8.50
N SER A 732 -12.92 13.10 -7.83
CA SER A 732 -14.26 12.59 -7.59
C SER A 732 -15.32 13.64 -7.97
N GLY A 733 -16.61 13.32 -7.85
CA GLY A 733 -17.68 14.29 -8.15
C GLY A 733 -18.09 14.35 -9.62
N MET A 734 -17.91 13.24 -10.35
CA MET A 734 -18.12 13.15 -11.80
C MET A 734 -19.60 13.25 -12.23
N GLY A 735 -20.54 13.29 -11.28
CA GLY A 735 -21.98 13.28 -11.58
C GLY A 735 -22.52 14.57 -12.23
N LEU A 736 -21.71 15.64 -12.26
CA LEU A 736 -22.04 16.90 -12.90
C LEU A 736 -21.26 17.14 -14.19
N CYS A 737 -20.46 16.18 -14.64
CA CYS A 737 -19.66 16.35 -15.85
C CYS A 737 -20.54 16.54 -17.10
N LYS A 738 -20.11 17.42 -18.00
CA LYS A 738 -20.80 17.73 -19.27
C LYS A 738 -19.88 17.53 -20.46
N GLU A 739 -20.46 17.17 -21.60
CA GLU A 739 -19.75 17.08 -22.88
C GLU A 739 -19.63 18.46 -23.53
N VAL A 740 -18.46 18.76 -24.09
CA VAL A 740 -18.19 20.00 -24.84
C VAL A 740 -19.01 19.99 -26.14
N GLY A 741 -19.65 21.12 -26.45
CA GLY A 741 -20.42 21.28 -27.70
C GLY A 741 -21.85 20.74 -27.66
N ASN A 742 -22.31 20.18 -26.54
CA ASN A 742 -23.73 19.88 -26.35
C ASN A 742 -24.53 21.20 -26.21
N VAL A 743 -25.74 21.25 -26.79
CA VAL A 743 -26.60 22.44 -26.87
C VAL A 743 -26.94 23.03 -25.48
N ASN A 744 -26.79 22.23 -24.41
CA ASN A 744 -27.15 22.56 -23.02
C ASN A 744 -25.96 22.78 -22.08
N ASN A 745 -24.85 23.38 -22.54
CA ASN A 745 -23.80 23.84 -21.62
C ASN A 745 -24.26 25.00 -20.72
N ARG A 746 -25.31 25.72 -21.14
CA ARG A 746 -26.10 26.60 -20.27
C ARG A 746 -27.07 25.78 -19.43
N THR A 747 -27.00 25.92 -18.11
CA THR A 747 -27.91 25.24 -17.17
C THR A 747 -28.96 26.16 -16.57
N GLU A 748 -30.13 25.59 -16.26
CA GLU A 748 -31.20 26.29 -15.52
C GLU A 748 -30.80 26.60 -14.07
N GLU A 749 -29.91 25.80 -13.49
CA GLU A 749 -29.38 25.98 -12.13
C GLU A 749 -27.84 26.05 -12.14
N ILE A 750 -27.26 26.71 -11.14
CA ILE A 750 -25.80 26.77 -10.93
C ILE A 750 -25.44 25.68 -9.93
N TYR A 751 -24.44 24.86 -10.28
CA TYR A 751 -23.93 23.78 -9.45
C TYR A 751 -22.46 24.03 -9.08
N GLY A 752 -22.09 23.78 -7.82
CA GLY A 752 -20.72 23.89 -7.32
C GLY A 752 -20.56 24.86 -6.15
N VAL A 753 -19.36 24.93 -5.59
CA VAL A 753 -19.03 25.79 -4.44
C VAL A 753 -18.73 27.20 -4.95
N THR A 754 -19.49 28.21 -4.52
CA THR A 754 -19.46 29.58 -5.07
C THR A 754 -18.06 30.18 -5.14
N SER A 755 -17.20 29.95 -4.14
CA SER A 755 -15.82 30.46 -4.08
C SER A 755 -14.88 29.86 -5.13
N TYR A 756 -15.28 28.78 -5.80
CA TYR A 756 -14.53 28.10 -6.86
C TYR A 756 -15.10 28.32 -8.26
N LEU A 757 -16.27 28.96 -8.39
CA LEU A 757 -16.96 29.13 -9.67
C LEU A 757 -16.42 30.32 -10.46
N ALA A 758 -16.24 30.11 -11.77
CA ALA A 758 -15.75 31.13 -12.68
C ALA A 758 -16.81 32.23 -12.94
N PRO A 759 -16.39 33.48 -13.24
CA PRO A 759 -17.31 34.59 -13.49
C PRO A 759 -18.36 34.31 -14.58
N GLU A 760 -17.97 33.65 -15.68
CA GLU A 760 -18.88 33.31 -16.77
C GLU A 760 -19.92 32.25 -16.38
N VAL A 761 -19.60 31.37 -15.43
CA VAL A 761 -20.55 30.41 -14.86
C VAL A 761 -21.55 31.15 -13.97
N LEU A 762 -21.09 32.09 -13.16
CA LEU A 762 -21.94 32.86 -12.27
C LEU A 762 -22.88 33.83 -13.03
N ASN A 763 -22.38 34.48 -14.07
CA ASN A 763 -23.13 35.46 -14.88
C ASN A 763 -24.05 34.81 -15.92
N GLU A 764 -23.53 33.84 -16.68
CA GLU A 764 -24.22 33.30 -17.86
C GLU A 764 -24.63 31.84 -17.71
N ARG A 765 -24.34 31.21 -16.56
CA ARG A 765 -24.59 29.78 -16.29
C ARG A 765 -23.93 28.88 -17.34
N TYR A 766 -22.83 29.34 -17.91
CA TYR A 766 -22.16 28.70 -19.04
C TYR A 766 -20.88 28.01 -18.58
N TYR A 767 -20.91 26.68 -18.54
CA TYR A 767 -19.76 25.88 -18.13
C TYR A 767 -18.85 25.60 -19.34
N THR A 768 -17.55 25.78 -19.12
CA THR A 768 -16.49 25.53 -20.13
C THR A 768 -15.30 24.84 -19.48
N GLN A 769 -14.40 24.27 -20.28
CA GLN A 769 -13.13 23.74 -19.77
C GLN A 769 -12.30 24.84 -19.09
N ALA A 770 -12.36 26.08 -19.60
CA ALA A 770 -11.71 27.24 -18.98
C ALA A 770 -12.30 27.59 -17.61
N ALA A 771 -13.57 27.26 -17.34
CA ALA A 771 -14.15 27.39 -16.00
C ALA A 771 -13.56 26.38 -15.01
N ASP A 772 -13.28 25.14 -15.43
CA ASP A 772 -12.55 24.19 -14.58
C ASP A 772 -11.11 24.69 -14.28
N ILE A 773 -10.47 25.36 -15.25
CA ILE A 773 -9.14 25.97 -15.05
C ILE A 773 -9.20 27.10 -14.01
N TYR A 774 -10.25 27.91 -14.02
CA TYR A 774 -10.48 28.91 -12.98
C TYR A 774 -10.57 28.25 -11.60
N SER A 775 -11.35 27.19 -11.47
CA SER A 775 -11.48 26.42 -10.24
C SER A 775 -10.13 25.80 -9.81
N PHE A 776 -9.31 25.34 -10.76
CA PHE A 776 -7.95 24.90 -10.49
C PHE A 776 -7.08 26.03 -9.92
N GLY A 777 -7.21 27.27 -10.42
CA GLY A 777 -6.57 28.45 -9.84
C GLY A 777 -6.95 28.68 -8.37
N MET A 778 -8.21 28.47 -8.00
CA MET A 778 -8.67 28.53 -6.60
C MET A 778 -8.14 27.37 -5.75
N ILE A 779 -7.95 26.18 -6.33
CA ILE A 779 -7.26 25.07 -5.66
C ILE A 779 -5.77 25.39 -5.45
N MET A 780 -5.11 26.03 -6.42
CA MET A 780 -3.74 26.52 -6.26
C MET A 780 -3.63 27.51 -5.09
N TYR A 781 -4.59 28.43 -4.96
CA TYR A 781 -4.64 29.33 -3.81
C TYR A 781 -4.71 28.55 -2.50
N PHE A 782 -5.67 27.61 -2.38
CA PHE A 782 -5.82 26.77 -1.19
C PHE A 782 -4.56 25.95 -0.87
N VAL A 783 -3.90 25.35 -1.88
CA VAL A 783 -2.67 24.56 -1.68
C VAL A 783 -1.52 25.44 -1.20
N ALA A 784 -1.44 26.69 -1.68
CA ALA A 784 -0.41 27.63 -1.26
C ALA A 784 -0.60 28.07 0.20
N THR A 785 -1.81 28.46 0.59
CA THR A 785 -2.08 29.16 1.87
C THR A 785 -2.65 28.25 2.96
N GLY A 786 -3.26 27.12 2.59
CA GLY A 786 -4.09 26.29 3.46
C GLY A 786 -5.46 26.89 3.79
N LYS A 787 -5.80 28.06 3.23
CA LYS A 787 -7.05 28.79 3.49
C LYS A 787 -8.06 28.59 2.36
N GLN A 788 -9.34 28.57 2.70
CA GLN A 788 -10.40 28.58 1.68
C GLN A 788 -10.39 29.91 0.92
N PRO A 789 -10.68 29.93 -0.40
CA PRO A 789 -10.79 31.18 -1.15
C PRO A 789 -11.88 32.07 -0.55
N PHE A 790 -11.56 33.34 -0.30
CA PHE A 790 -12.46 34.37 0.28
C PHE A 790 -12.89 34.15 1.75
N ASP A 791 -12.21 33.29 2.51
CA ASP A 791 -12.55 32.99 3.91
C ASP A 791 -12.31 34.20 4.85
N ASP A 792 -11.34 35.06 4.52
CA ASP A 792 -10.95 36.20 5.36
C ASP A 792 -12.01 37.35 5.38
N ASP A 793 -13.03 37.30 4.52
CA ASP A 793 -13.96 38.42 4.28
C ASP A 793 -15.33 38.32 4.98
N GLN A 794 -15.72 37.18 5.57
CA GLN A 794 -17.10 36.92 6.07
C GLN A 794 -18.22 37.26 5.06
N ILE A 795 -17.94 37.18 3.77
CA ILE A 795 -18.89 37.50 2.70
C ILE A 795 -19.40 36.21 2.07
N TYR A 796 -20.71 36.03 2.14
CA TYR A 796 -21.40 34.82 1.66
C TYR A 796 -22.47 35.16 0.61
N GLY A 797 -22.88 34.14 -0.15
CA GLY A 797 -23.99 34.24 -1.10
C GLY A 797 -23.78 35.29 -2.21
N GLY A 798 -24.84 36.06 -2.52
CA GLY A 798 -24.86 36.98 -3.67
C GLY A 798 -23.79 38.08 -3.67
N LEU A 799 -23.28 38.49 -2.51
CA LEU A 799 -22.19 39.48 -2.41
C LEU A 799 -20.85 38.92 -2.90
N LEU A 800 -20.57 37.64 -2.61
CA LEU A 800 -19.38 36.95 -3.13
C LEU A 800 -19.45 36.84 -4.65
N VAL A 801 -20.63 36.49 -5.18
CA VAL A 801 -20.88 36.44 -6.63
C VAL A 801 -20.54 37.78 -7.30
N LEU A 802 -21.04 38.89 -6.77
CA LEU A 802 -20.74 40.23 -7.30
C LEU A 802 -19.24 40.55 -7.28
N ARG A 803 -18.53 40.20 -6.20
CA ARG A 803 -17.08 40.40 -6.10
C ARG A 803 -16.32 39.62 -7.17
N VAL A 804 -16.61 38.32 -7.32
CA VAL A 804 -15.97 37.47 -8.32
C VAL A 804 -16.22 38.01 -9.73
N CYS A 805 -17.47 38.39 -10.03
CA CYS A 805 -17.85 38.95 -11.32
C CYS A 805 -17.21 40.32 -11.60
N ASN A 806 -16.90 41.11 -10.56
CA ASN A 806 -16.18 42.37 -10.66
C ASN A 806 -14.64 42.21 -10.68
N GLY A 807 -14.13 40.98 -10.79
CA GLY A 807 -12.69 40.73 -10.90
C GLY A 807 -11.94 40.68 -9.57
N ILE A 808 -12.62 40.71 -8.42
CA ILE A 808 -11.99 40.55 -7.12
C ILE A 808 -11.50 39.10 -6.95
N ARG A 809 -10.31 38.92 -6.38
CA ARG A 809 -9.66 37.63 -6.12
C ARG A 809 -9.04 37.62 -4.71
N PRO A 810 -8.80 36.43 -4.12
CA PRO A 810 -8.10 36.32 -2.84
C PRO A 810 -6.67 36.88 -2.91
N GLU A 811 -6.23 37.54 -1.83
CA GLU A 811 -4.89 38.11 -1.74
C GLU A 811 -3.84 37.05 -1.37
N ILE A 812 -2.67 37.12 -2.00
CA ILE A 812 -1.50 36.27 -1.73
C ILE A 812 -0.22 37.04 -2.08
N ASN A 813 0.83 36.89 -1.26
CA ASN A 813 2.06 37.68 -1.37
C ASN A 813 3.31 36.80 -1.56
N GLU A 814 4.38 37.40 -2.10
CA GLU A 814 5.59 36.70 -2.54
C GLU A 814 6.52 36.06 -1.47
N PRO A 815 6.34 36.21 -0.14
CA PRO A 815 6.99 35.26 0.76
C PRO A 815 6.14 34.01 1.00
N GLU A 816 4.81 34.08 0.84
CA GLU A 816 3.90 32.95 1.10
C GLU A 816 3.91 31.92 -0.03
N ALA A 817 4.03 32.38 -1.28
CA ALA A 817 4.18 31.52 -2.44
C ALA A 817 5.21 32.06 -3.44
N PRO A 818 5.90 31.17 -4.19
CA PRO A 818 6.85 31.56 -5.23
C PRO A 818 6.20 32.45 -6.30
N LYS A 819 6.93 33.45 -6.81
CA LYS A 819 6.41 34.37 -7.83
C LYS A 819 5.91 33.64 -9.09
N CYS A 820 6.71 32.71 -9.62
CA CYS A 820 6.33 31.90 -10.78
C CYS A 820 5.04 31.09 -10.56
N TYR A 821 4.79 30.65 -9.32
CA TYR A 821 3.56 29.97 -8.93
C TYR A 821 2.37 30.93 -8.89
N ILE A 822 2.55 32.10 -8.26
CA ILE A 822 1.53 33.15 -8.18
C ILE A 822 1.15 33.60 -9.59
N ASP A 823 2.12 33.81 -10.48
CA ASP A 823 1.86 34.24 -11.86
C ASP A 823 1.05 33.20 -12.66
N LEU A 824 1.32 31.91 -12.46
CA LEU A 824 0.53 30.83 -13.07
C LEU A 824 -0.89 30.80 -12.49
N MET A 825 -1.02 30.84 -11.17
CA MET A 825 -2.31 30.88 -10.49
C MET A 825 -3.16 32.07 -10.97
N ILE A 826 -2.54 33.25 -11.14
CA ILE A 826 -3.21 34.44 -11.63
C ILE A 826 -3.73 34.27 -13.06
N LYS A 827 -2.96 33.61 -13.92
CA LYS A 827 -3.42 33.29 -15.28
C LYS A 827 -4.58 32.28 -15.27
N CYS A 828 -4.59 31.34 -14.34
CA CYS A 828 -5.67 30.35 -14.23
C CYS A 828 -7.01 30.99 -13.87
N TRP A 829 -7.05 32.00 -13.00
CA TRP A 829 -8.28 32.66 -12.57
C TRP A 829 -8.59 33.99 -13.27
N ASP A 830 -8.01 34.22 -14.46
CA ASP A 830 -8.22 35.43 -15.27
C ASP A 830 -9.72 35.65 -15.51
N GLN A 831 -10.14 36.92 -15.51
CA GLN A 831 -11.53 37.29 -15.72
C GLN A 831 -12.05 36.80 -17.08
N ASN A 832 -11.22 36.90 -18.12
CA ASN A 832 -11.56 36.40 -19.44
C ASN A 832 -11.16 34.91 -19.57
N PRO A 833 -12.12 34.00 -19.84
CA PRO A 833 -11.79 32.57 -20.02
C PRO A 833 -10.77 32.30 -21.12
N ASP A 834 -10.71 33.12 -22.17
CA ASP A 834 -9.78 32.92 -23.30
C ASP A 834 -8.31 33.20 -22.95
N ASN A 835 -8.07 33.97 -21.88
CA ASN A 835 -6.72 34.25 -21.39
C ASN A 835 -6.17 33.11 -20.52
N ARG A 836 -7.02 32.18 -20.08
CA ARG A 836 -6.64 31.11 -19.17
C ARG A 836 -5.85 30.03 -19.93
N PRO A 837 -4.74 29.52 -19.37
CA PRO A 837 -4.00 28.43 -20.00
C PRO A 837 -4.81 27.14 -20.01
N ASN A 838 -4.64 26.31 -21.04
CA ASN A 838 -5.24 24.97 -21.03
C ASN A 838 -4.48 24.02 -20.07
N ALA A 839 -5.10 22.89 -19.74
CA ALA A 839 -4.53 21.94 -18.77
C ALA A 839 -3.15 21.39 -19.18
N ASN A 840 -2.89 21.21 -20.49
CA ASN A 840 -1.56 20.80 -20.99
C ASN A 840 -0.49 21.81 -20.61
N LYS A 841 -0.75 23.11 -20.83
CA LYS A 841 0.21 24.17 -20.55
C LYS A 841 0.50 24.30 -19.05
N ILE A 842 -0.52 24.12 -18.22
CA ILE A 842 -0.36 24.12 -16.75
C ILE A 842 0.50 22.94 -16.31
N GLU A 843 0.25 21.74 -16.83
CA GLU A 843 1.06 20.55 -16.53
C GLU A 843 2.54 20.77 -16.89
N GLU A 844 2.83 21.31 -18.08
CA GLU A 844 4.20 21.67 -18.49
C GLU A 844 4.88 22.60 -17.49
N LEU A 845 4.18 23.64 -17.04
CA LEU A 845 4.72 24.63 -16.11
C LEU A 845 4.93 24.05 -14.71
N ILE A 846 4.01 23.22 -14.21
CA ILE A 846 4.17 22.54 -12.91
C ILE A 846 5.33 21.55 -12.96
N ASN A 847 5.49 20.81 -14.07
CA ASN A 847 6.65 19.93 -14.28
C ASN A 847 7.97 20.72 -14.29
N LEU A 848 8.00 21.90 -14.92
CA LEU A 848 9.15 22.80 -14.87
C LEU A 848 9.49 23.22 -13.44
N PHE A 849 8.48 23.53 -12.62
CA PHE A 849 8.68 23.91 -11.20
C PHE A 849 9.23 22.75 -10.35
N ASN A 850 8.89 21.51 -10.70
CA ASN A 850 9.31 20.29 -10.01
C ASN A 850 10.61 19.69 -10.56
N SER A 851 11.14 20.20 -11.68
CA SER A 851 12.34 19.68 -12.32
C SER A 851 13.59 19.91 -11.46
N PRO A 852 14.50 18.91 -11.36
CA PRO A 852 15.82 19.12 -10.75
C PRO A 852 16.71 20.07 -11.58
N GLU A 853 16.42 20.23 -12.87
CA GLU A 853 17.17 21.08 -13.81
C GLU A 853 16.53 22.48 -13.99
N LYS A 854 15.60 22.85 -13.10
CA LYS A 854 14.97 24.18 -13.15
C LYS A 854 16.00 25.31 -12.98
N SER A 855 15.70 26.48 -13.54
CA SER A 855 16.60 27.63 -13.43
C SER A 855 16.84 28.01 -11.97
N GLU A 856 18.03 28.54 -11.69
CA GLU A 856 18.42 28.98 -10.35
C GLU A 856 17.45 30.04 -9.80
N GLU A 857 16.87 30.87 -10.66
CA GLU A 857 15.83 31.83 -10.28
C GLU A 857 14.58 31.13 -9.73
N ILE A 858 14.02 30.15 -10.44
CA ILE A 858 12.84 29.41 -9.99
C ILE A 858 13.17 28.66 -8.70
N LYS A 859 14.32 27.99 -8.64
CA LYS A 859 14.77 27.27 -7.45
C LYS A 859 14.80 28.16 -6.22
N ASN A 860 15.43 29.34 -6.32
CA ASN A 860 15.50 30.32 -5.24
C ASN A 860 14.12 30.81 -4.78
N GLN A 861 13.15 30.97 -5.69
CA GLN A 861 11.79 31.37 -5.30
C GLN A 861 11.10 30.30 -4.44
N PHE A 862 11.24 29.02 -4.79
CA PHE A 862 10.67 27.91 -4.02
C PHE A 862 11.37 27.70 -2.67
N GLU A 863 12.69 27.87 -2.61
CA GLU A 863 13.44 27.78 -1.35
C GLU A 863 13.02 28.89 -0.37
N LYS A 864 12.92 30.14 -0.82
CA LYS A 864 12.43 31.26 0.00
C LYS A 864 11.01 31.04 0.53
N ALA A 865 10.12 30.54 -0.31
CA ALA A 865 8.74 30.26 0.11
C ALA A 865 8.67 29.09 1.11
N GLU A 866 9.56 28.11 0.99
CA GLU A 866 9.66 26.99 1.94
C GLU A 866 10.26 27.44 3.28
N GLU A 867 11.25 28.34 3.28
CA GLU A 867 11.77 28.98 4.49
C GLU A 867 10.69 29.79 5.20
N TYR A 868 9.95 30.62 4.47
CA TYR A 868 8.85 31.40 5.03
C TYR A 868 7.77 30.50 5.67
N ARG A 869 7.40 29.40 4.99
CA ARG A 869 6.47 28.40 5.53
C ARG A 869 6.95 27.84 6.87
N LYS A 870 8.22 27.43 6.95
CA LYS A 870 8.83 26.89 8.18
C LYS A 870 8.85 27.92 9.31
N LEU A 871 9.24 29.16 9.02
CA LEU A 871 9.29 30.25 10.02
C LEU A 871 7.90 30.57 10.60
N ASN A 872 6.84 30.52 9.79
CA ASN A 872 5.49 30.79 10.29
C ASN A 872 4.90 29.61 11.07
N LEU A 873 5.32 28.37 10.79
CA LEU A 873 5.01 27.22 11.65
C LEU A 873 5.61 27.42 13.05
N GLU A 874 6.89 27.82 13.14
CA GLU A 874 7.57 28.05 14.43
C GLU A 874 6.92 29.16 15.27
N LYS A 875 6.47 30.26 14.64
CA LYS A 875 5.74 31.34 15.32
C LYS A 875 4.38 30.89 15.87
N SER A 876 3.71 29.97 15.18
CA SER A 876 2.44 29.40 15.65
C SER A 876 2.61 28.46 16.85
N THR A 877 3.76 27.80 16.97
CA THR A 877 4.10 26.98 18.15
C THR A 877 4.59 27.80 19.36
N GLN A 878 5.30 28.91 19.16
CA GLN A 878 5.83 29.74 20.26
C GLN A 878 4.78 30.61 20.96
N THR A 879 3.61 30.82 20.34
CA THR A 879 2.51 31.62 20.94
C THR A 879 1.66 30.82 21.95
N ILE A 880 1.88 29.50 22.09
CA ILE A 880 1.15 28.64 23.03
C ILE A 880 1.81 28.62 24.43
N ASP A 881 3.12 28.90 24.54
CA ASP A 881 3.88 28.79 25.80
C ASP A 881 4.13 30.11 26.54
N ALA A 882 3.55 31.23 26.10
CA ALA A 882 3.75 32.54 26.72
C ALA A 882 2.45 33.35 26.90
N SER A 883 1.57 32.92 27.81
CA SER A 883 0.70 33.85 28.55
C SER A 883 0.13 33.21 29.84
N PRO A 884 0.05 33.95 30.96
CA PRO A 884 -0.59 33.48 32.18
C PRO A 884 -2.12 33.53 32.03
N THR A 885 -2.78 32.51 32.56
CA THR A 885 -4.25 32.39 32.68
C THR A 885 -4.93 33.68 33.13
N PRO A 886 -5.91 34.21 32.37
CA PRO A 886 -6.94 35.09 32.91
C PRO A 886 -8.17 34.27 33.33
N SER A 887 -8.73 34.69 34.45
CA SER A 887 -9.94 34.17 35.09
C SER A 887 -11.18 34.14 34.19
N LEU A 888 -11.95 33.07 34.40
CA LEU A 888 -13.25 32.75 33.83
C LEU A 888 -14.32 33.82 34.15
N SER A 889 -14.65 34.70 33.20
CA SER A 889 -16.00 35.30 33.08
C SER A 889 -16.15 36.06 31.76
N SER A 890 -17.17 35.66 30.99
CA SER A 890 -17.78 36.33 29.82
C SER A 890 -16.89 36.58 28.59
N LEU A 891 -16.96 35.66 27.62
CA LEU A 891 -16.82 35.94 26.19
C LEU A 891 -17.82 35.07 25.39
N PRO A 892 -18.38 35.56 24.27
CA PRO A 892 -19.48 34.91 23.56
C PRO A 892 -19.01 33.66 22.82
N SER A 893 -19.91 32.69 22.71
CA SER A 893 -19.77 31.46 21.93
C SER A 893 -19.41 31.73 20.47
N LEU A 894 -18.22 31.28 20.05
CA LEU A 894 -17.84 31.09 18.65
C LEU A 894 -18.67 29.94 18.05
N PRO A 895 -19.22 30.05 16.83
CA PRO A 895 -19.95 28.97 16.21
C PRO A 895 -18.99 27.89 15.69
N THR A 896 -19.15 26.68 16.22
CA THR A 896 -18.64 25.43 15.68
C THR A 896 -19.69 24.81 14.78
N GLU A 897 -19.52 24.92 13.46
CA GLU A 897 -20.06 24.05 12.39
C GLU A 897 -19.80 24.79 11.07
N TYR A 898 -18.82 24.31 10.28
CA TYR A 898 -18.76 24.71 8.86
C TYR A 898 -19.74 23.78 8.14
N ASP A 899 -20.98 24.25 8.00
CA ASP A 899 -21.95 23.66 7.10
C ASP A 899 -21.37 23.71 5.68
N SER A 900 -21.26 22.55 5.03
CA SER A 900 -21.02 22.42 3.59
C SER A 900 -22.27 22.70 2.75
N ASP A 901 -23.22 23.46 3.31
CA ASP A 901 -24.53 23.69 2.72
C ASP A 901 -24.66 25.13 2.23
N ASP A 902 -23.95 25.43 1.14
CA ASP A 902 -24.18 26.62 0.32
C ASP A 902 -24.80 26.22 -1.03
N SER A 903 -25.71 25.24 -1.02
CA SER A 903 -26.65 25.02 -2.14
C SER A 903 -27.82 26.01 -2.05
N MET A 904 -27.49 27.30 -2.18
CA MET A 904 -28.51 28.35 -2.13
C MET A 904 -29.33 28.32 -3.43
N LYS A 905 -30.62 27.93 -3.35
CA LYS A 905 -31.61 28.28 -4.38
C LYS A 905 -31.77 29.80 -4.39
N ILE A 906 -31.00 30.49 -5.22
CA ILE A 906 -31.16 31.92 -5.45
C ILE A 906 -32.24 32.10 -6.52
N ASP A 907 -33.42 32.56 -6.10
CA ASP A 907 -34.48 33.02 -7.00
C ASP A 907 -34.11 34.40 -7.56
N PHE A 908 -33.66 34.43 -8.82
CA PHE A 908 -33.26 35.66 -9.52
C PHE A 908 -34.43 36.50 -10.03
N THR A 909 -35.70 36.12 -9.77
CA THR A 909 -36.85 36.90 -10.23
C THR A 909 -36.98 38.28 -9.56
N GLN A 910 -36.23 38.56 -8.49
CA GLN A 910 -36.21 39.87 -7.83
C GLN A 910 -35.10 40.83 -8.29
N LEU A 911 -34.18 40.42 -9.17
CA LEU A 911 -33.16 41.30 -9.74
C LEU A 911 -33.53 41.72 -11.17
N LYS A 912 -34.67 42.40 -11.32
CA LYS A 912 -34.88 43.28 -12.48
C LYS A 912 -34.24 44.63 -12.16
N LEU A 913 -33.01 44.84 -12.64
CA LEU A 913 -32.46 46.17 -12.76
C LEU A 913 -33.28 46.92 -13.83
N SER A 914 -33.83 48.06 -13.42
CA SER A 914 -34.44 49.05 -14.30
C SER A 914 -33.41 49.51 -15.33
N ASP A 915 -33.76 49.37 -16.61
CA ASP A 915 -33.13 50.10 -17.69
C ASP A 915 -33.14 51.60 -17.36
N LYS A 916 -31.97 52.23 -17.40
CA LYS A 916 -31.85 53.68 -17.55
C LYS A 916 -31.10 53.94 -18.83
N GLU A 917 -31.87 54.35 -19.83
CA GLU A 917 -31.45 55.18 -20.95
C GLU A 917 -30.74 56.44 -20.41
N ASP A 918 -29.48 56.63 -20.79
CA ASP A 918 -28.95 57.75 -21.59
C ASP A 918 -27.41 57.81 -21.51
#